data_AF-A0A094FXD0-F1
#
_entry.id   AF-A0A094FXD0-F1
#
_cell.length_a   1.000
_cell.length_b   1.000
_cell.length_c   1.000
_cell.angle_alpha   90.00
_cell.angle_beta   90.00
_cell.angle_gamma   90.00
#
_symmetry.space_group_name_H-M   'P 1'
#
loop_
_entity.id
_entity.type
_entity.pdbx_description
1 polymer ?
#
loop_
_entity_poly.entity_id
_entity_poly.type
_entity_poly.pdbx_seq_one_letter_code
_entity_poly.pdbx_strand_id
1 'polypeptide(L)'
;MSSENIFQKALSKDAPPSMIASRPDHPVKRLGIAPQEGRPISTNKFYANFFLGGQNHATWTHPYSMLWSKGGGSSKSWGLAVTHIEAKQQVFGPDPKASPAEYFVNPGGIQHVILSAAELEKSTVLTTDNLTSSSVNVNILASAGGKPAITFPLVQGMGFITGIYNESTPILQSGVFFRSITQAKTAPKEGVIKYTIVLEDSSKWLVYAHSTSGQPLELSIANNSLIKATSKFQGTLQIAKSPIDAAEAVYDAASGAYATGSALSGTAKGPAGTYTMTFSKGGLKDATLVMFALPHLVESFSSTTKAAATEVKLQTTTKGVATGVVADSWTMEEKDMPVGMGFAPWSPSLGNIGTLSPSAISSIQKVAASDLKQDMMAQSNGDSFYFSGKALAKFAQIIYASKDLVKDEALAKDGLTKLKAAFEVWTTNKNKYPLVYEKAWGGIVSTGGYVTGDSGTDFGNTNYNDHHFHFAYFILAASYIGYLDPEWLASHKDYINTMVRDTANPSSEDPYFPVNRGFDWYNGHSWAKGLFESADGKDQESSAEDACFAYSLKMWGKTIGDANLEARGNLQLSVVARSISKYFLYTSDNTVQPKNFIGNKVSGILFENKIHHTTYFGANIEYIQGIHMIPLLPSSSLTRTKNFVQEEWDTFFSDDRAKKVEGGWRGILFANLALIDPKQSYSFFSQESFDNAWLDGGASRTWYMAQAAGLGGA
;
A
#
# COMPACT_ATOMS: atom_id res chain seq x y z
N MET A 1 18.19 20.26 -9.05
CA MET A 1 18.40 18.86 -9.47
C MET A 1 18.19 17.97 -8.27
N SER A 2 17.59 16.79 -8.45
CA SER A 2 17.49 15.77 -7.40
C SER A 2 18.87 15.23 -7.02
N SER A 3 19.00 14.69 -5.80
CA SER A 3 20.22 14.04 -5.32
C SER A 3 20.46 12.69 -5.98
N GLU A 4 21.68 12.17 -5.81
CA GLU A 4 22.06 10.82 -6.26
C GLU A 4 21.30 9.71 -5.53
N ASN A 5 20.78 9.98 -4.34
CA ASN A 5 19.80 9.13 -3.68
C ASN A 5 18.62 9.98 -3.20
N ILE A 6 17.46 9.84 -3.85
CA ILE A 6 16.26 10.61 -3.50
C ILE A 6 15.59 10.14 -2.20
N PHE A 7 16.03 9.02 -1.61
CA PHE A 7 15.50 8.49 -0.34
C PHE A 7 16.40 8.73 0.87
N GLN A 8 17.60 9.30 0.67
CA GLN A 8 18.58 9.39 1.75
C GLN A 8 18.17 10.35 2.87
N LYS A 9 17.69 11.54 2.51
CA LYS A 9 17.44 12.64 3.45
C LYS A 9 15.96 12.76 3.79
N ALA A 10 15.68 13.03 5.06
CA ALA A 10 14.36 13.43 5.51
C ALA A 10 13.95 14.77 4.87
N LEU A 11 12.64 15.02 4.76
CA LEU A 11 12.10 16.30 4.31
C LEU A 11 12.40 17.43 5.32
N SER A 12 12.31 17.12 6.61
CA SER A 12 12.69 17.97 7.74
C SER A 12 12.96 17.07 8.95
N LYS A 13 13.76 17.56 9.90
CA LYS A 13 13.99 16.93 11.21
C LYS A 13 13.38 17.75 12.35
N ASP A 14 12.65 18.81 12.02
CA ASP A 14 12.07 19.72 12.99
C ASP A 14 10.83 19.10 13.61
N ALA A 15 10.52 19.51 14.84
CA ALA A 15 9.26 19.16 15.48
C ALA A 15 8.07 19.63 14.62
N PRO A 16 6.91 18.94 14.70
CA PRO A 16 5.67 19.48 14.15
C PRO A 16 5.42 20.93 14.63
N PRO A 17 4.85 21.82 13.78
CA PRO A 17 4.58 23.21 14.15
C PRO A 17 3.81 23.32 15.47
N SER A 18 4.12 24.35 16.25
CA SER A 18 3.60 24.53 17.62
C SER A 18 2.08 24.62 17.74
N MET A 19 1.39 24.94 16.65
CA MET A 19 -0.08 24.93 16.56
C MET A 19 -0.69 23.53 16.56
N ILE A 20 0.10 22.50 16.20
CA ILE A 20 -0.27 21.09 16.34
C ILE A 20 0.16 20.67 17.74
N ALA A 21 -0.81 20.64 18.67
CA ALA A 21 -0.55 20.23 20.03
C ALA A 21 -0.06 18.78 20.09
N SER A 22 0.75 18.44 21.09
CA SER A 22 1.24 17.09 21.29
C SER A 22 0.52 16.38 22.44
N ARG A 23 0.34 15.07 22.31
CA ARG A 23 -0.19 14.20 23.37
C ARG A 23 0.62 12.91 23.54
N PRO A 24 0.66 12.33 24.76
CA PRO A 24 1.46 11.14 25.03
C PRO A 24 0.77 9.81 24.68
N ASP A 25 -0.54 9.81 24.45
CA ASP A 25 -1.40 8.63 24.45
C ASP A 25 -2.16 8.41 23.14
N HIS A 26 -2.55 7.16 22.90
CA HIS A 26 -3.38 6.73 21.78
C HIS A 26 -4.40 5.67 22.24
N PRO A 27 -5.64 5.63 21.71
CA PRO A 27 -6.68 4.72 22.18
C PRO A 27 -6.34 3.25 21.93
N VAL A 28 -5.71 2.95 20.78
CA VAL A 28 -5.24 1.60 20.46
C VAL A 28 -3.95 1.28 21.21
N LYS A 29 -3.96 0.17 21.96
CA LYS A 29 -2.83 -0.32 22.76
C LYS A 29 -1.71 -0.87 21.88
N ARG A 30 -0.46 -0.67 22.33
CA ARG A 30 0.77 -1.24 21.75
C ARG A 30 1.06 -2.60 22.38
N LEU A 31 0.41 -3.67 21.91
CA LEU A 31 0.53 -4.99 22.53
C LEU A 31 1.86 -5.65 22.13
N GLY A 32 2.69 -6.00 23.12
CA GLY A 32 3.91 -6.76 22.88
C GLY A 32 4.98 -6.02 22.05
N ILE A 33 4.91 -4.71 21.85
CA ILE A 33 5.97 -3.96 21.15
C ILE A 33 7.08 -3.62 22.14
N ALA A 34 8.30 -4.09 21.90
CA ALA A 34 9.47 -3.70 22.67
C ALA A 34 9.77 -2.20 22.49
N PRO A 35 10.44 -1.52 23.44
CA PRO A 35 10.82 -0.13 23.27
C PRO A 35 11.61 0.10 21.98
N GLN A 36 11.15 1.02 21.11
CA GLN A 36 11.78 1.31 19.81
C GLN A 36 12.82 2.45 19.89
N GLU A 37 13.46 2.65 21.05
CA GLU A 37 14.48 3.70 21.27
C GLU A 37 13.99 5.13 20.94
N GLY A 38 12.70 5.40 21.14
CA GLY A 38 12.10 6.71 20.84
C GLY A 38 11.79 6.95 19.35
N ARG A 39 11.97 5.94 18.49
CA ARG A 39 11.58 6.02 17.07
C ARG A 39 10.07 5.87 16.88
N PRO A 40 9.48 6.57 15.89
CA PRO A 40 8.07 6.41 15.53
C PRO A 40 7.81 5.01 14.95
N ILE A 41 6.61 4.49 15.19
CA ILE A 41 6.14 3.16 14.83
C ILE A 41 5.16 3.28 13.66
N SER A 42 5.42 2.54 12.60
CA SER A 42 4.52 2.48 11.45
C SER A 42 3.25 1.67 11.75
N THR A 43 2.12 2.10 11.20
CA THR A 43 0.77 1.64 11.54
C THR A 43 0.10 0.85 10.41
N ASN A 44 0.50 1.09 9.15
CA ASN A 44 -0.13 0.54 7.94
C ASN A 44 0.77 -0.53 7.29
N LYS A 45 1.51 -1.31 8.09
CA LYS A 45 2.41 -2.37 7.63
C LYS A 45 1.86 -3.78 7.87
N PHE A 46 2.29 -4.73 7.03
CA PHE A 46 1.79 -6.10 6.95
C PHE A 46 1.76 -6.84 8.30
N TYR A 47 2.69 -6.51 9.20
CA TYR A 47 2.85 -7.17 10.50
C TYR A 47 1.94 -6.66 11.62
N ALA A 48 1.03 -5.71 11.35
CA ALA A 48 0.26 -5.06 12.42
C ALA A 48 -0.57 -6.04 13.27
N ASN A 49 -1.04 -7.14 12.69
CA ASN A 49 -1.77 -8.17 13.43
C ASN A 49 -0.96 -8.80 14.58
N PHE A 50 0.38 -8.72 14.58
CA PHE A 50 1.20 -9.23 15.69
C PHE A 50 1.20 -8.33 16.92
N PHE A 51 0.68 -7.11 16.86
CA PHE A 51 0.59 -6.21 18.02
C PHE A 51 -0.79 -5.57 18.18
N LEU A 52 -1.77 -6.03 17.41
CA LEU A 52 -3.17 -5.62 17.50
C LEU A 52 -4.02 -6.77 18.08
N GLY A 53 -5.08 -6.37 18.78
CA GLY A 53 -6.13 -7.26 19.27
C GLY A 53 -5.65 -8.57 19.92
N GLY A 54 -6.05 -9.70 19.37
CA GLY A 54 -5.73 -11.03 19.86
C GLY A 54 -4.32 -11.51 19.54
N GLN A 55 -3.57 -10.82 18.67
CA GLN A 55 -2.27 -11.24 18.13
C GLN A 55 -2.29 -12.60 17.40
N ASN A 56 -3.47 -13.08 16.99
CA ASN A 56 -3.69 -14.44 16.47
C ASN A 56 -4.32 -14.47 15.06
N HIS A 57 -4.41 -13.33 14.39
CA HIS A 57 -4.70 -13.30 12.95
C HIS A 57 -3.43 -13.47 12.13
N ALA A 58 -3.61 -13.88 10.88
CA ALA A 58 -2.51 -14.09 9.96
C ALA A 58 -1.89 -12.75 9.51
N THR A 59 -0.64 -12.81 9.10
CA THR A 59 0.13 -11.72 8.49
C THR A 59 0.80 -12.25 7.23
N TRP A 60 0.85 -11.47 6.16
CA TRP A 60 1.36 -11.90 4.86
C TRP A 60 2.68 -11.19 4.53
N THR A 61 3.74 -11.98 4.30
CA THR A 61 4.97 -11.45 3.68
C THR A 61 4.93 -11.60 2.16
N HIS A 62 4.05 -12.50 1.68
CA HIS A 62 3.98 -13.05 0.33
C HIS A 62 5.30 -13.72 -0.12
N PRO A 63 5.24 -14.96 -0.62
CA PRO A 63 4.05 -15.79 -0.84
C PRO A 63 3.51 -16.46 0.43
N TYR A 64 4.25 -16.38 1.55
CA TYR A 64 3.87 -17.00 2.80
C TYR A 64 2.99 -16.10 3.68
N SER A 65 2.17 -16.75 4.52
CA SER A 65 1.51 -16.15 5.66
C SER A 65 1.90 -16.83 6.96
N MET A 66 1.93 -16.06 8.05
CA MET A 66 2.29 -16.52 9.37
C MET A 66 1.20 -16.14 10.37
N LEU A 67 0.96 -17.03 11.33
CA LEU A 67 -0.04 -16.83 12.39
C LEU A 67 0.50 -17.38 13.70
N TRP A 68 0.38 -16.62 14.79
CA TRP A 68 0.66 -17.17 16.11
C TRP A 68 -0.48 -18.12 16.51
N SER A 69 -0.15 -19.41 16.64
CA SER A 69 -1.16 -20.44 16.85
C SER A 69 -1.91 -20.28 18.16
N LYS A 70 -1.23 -19.77 19.22
CA LYS A 70 -1.82 -19.40 20.52
C LYS A 70 -2.72 -20.50 21.12
N GLY A 71 -2.31 -21.76 21.01
CA GLY A 71 -3.08 -22.93 21.46
C GLY A 71 -4.30 -23.27 20.60
N GLY A 72 -4.53 -22.53 19.51
CA GLY A 72 -5.58 -22.75 18.52
C GLY A 72 -5.21 -23.78 17.45
N GLY A 73 -6.12 -23.96 16.48
CA GLY A 73 -5.96 -24.93 15.39
C GLY A 73 -6.03 -26.40 15.86
N SER A 74 -5.72 -27.31 14.93
CA SER A 74 -5.66 -28.76 15.18
C SER A 74 -4.40 -29.17 15.95
N SER A 75 -3.29 -28.45 15.77
CA SER A 75 -2.01 -28.75 16.44
C SER A 75 -1.97 -28.36 17.92
N LYS A 76 -2.85 -27.45 18.36
CA LYS A 76 -2.81 -26.81 19.69
C LYS A 76 -1.45 -26.19 20.04
N SER A 77 -0.66 -25.82 19.02
CA SER A 77 0.68 -25.28 19.20
C SER A 77 0.67 -23.88 19.79
N TRP A 78 1.77 -23.53 20.47
CA TRP A 78 2.08 -22.16 20.90
C TRP A 78 3.14 -21.48 20.03
N GLY A 79 3.60 -22.17 18.97
CA GLY A 79 4.55 -21.63 17.99
C GLY A 79 3.91 -20.80 16.88
N LEU A 80 4.75 -20.40 15.92
CA LEU A 80 4.35 -19.65 14.74
C LEU A 80 4.02 -20.62 13.60
N ALA A 81 2.75 -20.62 13.16
CA ALA A 81 2.31 -21.40 12.02
C ALA A 81 2.67 -20.70 10.72
N VAL A 82 3.13 -21.47 9.74
CA VAL A 82 3.49 -21.03 8.40
C VAL A 82 2.57 -21.69 7.39
N THR A 83 2.08 -20.88 6.47
CA THR A 83 1.12 -21.30 5.44
C THR A 83 1.45 -20.72 4.08
N HIS A 84 1.17 -21.53 3.06
CA HIS A 84 1.18 -21.12 1.67
C HIS A 84 -0.06 -21.71 0.99
N ILE A 85 -0.88 -20.86 0.38
CA ILE A 85 -2.12 -21.26 -0.30
C ILE A 85 -1.88 -21.34 -1.81
N GLU A 86 -2.21 -22.47 -2.41
CA GLU A 86 -2.20 -22.63 -3.86
C GLU A 86 -3.44 -22.04 -4.54
N ALA A 87 -3.33 -21.69 -5.82
CA ALA A 87 -4.45 -21.14 -6.59
C ALA A 87 -5.69 -22.04 -6.56
N LYS A 88 -5.49 -23.38 -6.61
CA LYS A 88 -6.57 -24.37 -6.53
C LYS A 88 -7.31 -24.41 -5.18
N GLN A 89 -6.77 -23.79 -4.14
CA GLN A 89 -7.37 -23.71 -2.80
C GLN A 89 -8.17 -22.42 -2.59
N GLN A 90 -8.11 -21.47 -3.53
CA GLN A 90 -8.91 -20.25 -3.47
C GLN A 90 -10.40 -20.60 -3.53
N VAL A 91 -11.19 -19.88 -2.72
CA VAL A 91 -12.65 -20.05 -2.67
C VAL A 91 -13.30 -18.84 -3.30
N PHE A 92 -14.15 -19.07 -4.30
CA PHE A 92 -14.92 -18.04 -5.00
C PHE A 92 -16.35 -18.02 -4.48
N GLY A 93 -16.94 -16.82 -4.40
CA GLY A 93 -18.32 -16.68 -3.95
C GLY A 93 -18.98 -15.37 -4.39
N PRO A 94 -20.27 -15.18 -4.03
CA PRO A 94 -21.10 -16.15 -3.29
C PRO A 94 -21.50 -17.38 -4.12
N ASP A 95 -21.59 -17.24 -5.46
CA ASP A 95 -21.71 -18.38 -6.38
C ASP A 95 -20.32 -18.77 -6.93
N PRO A 96 -19.77 -19.94 -6.58
CA PRO A 96 -18.47 -20.38 -7.07
C PRO A 96 -18.43 -20.66 -8.58
N LYS A 97 -19.59 -20.72 -9.26
CA LYS A 97 -19.70 -20.91 -10.71
C LYS A 97 -19.84 -19.60 -11.48
N ALA A 98 -20.04 -18.48 -10.80
CA ALA A 98 -20.16 -17.18 -11.44
C ALA A 98 -18.86 -16.80 -12.17
N SER A 99 -19.01 -16.14 -13.32
CA SER A 99 -17.92 -15.60 -14.11
C SER A 99 -18.38 -14.26 -14.71
N PRO A 100 -18.04 -13.12 -14.09
CA PRO A 100 -17.10 -13.00 -12.99
C PRO A 100 -17.68 -13.40 -11.62
N ALA A 101 -16.84 -13.92 -10.72
CA ALA A 101 -17.15 -14.12 -9.31
C ALA A 101 -17.07 -12.80 -8.53
N GLU A 102 -17.91 -12.62 -7.51
CA GLU A 102 -17.96 -11.36 -6.72
C GLU A 102 -16.74 -11.21 -5.81
N TYR A 103 -16.29 -12.31 -5.19
CA TYR A 103 -15.06 -12.32 -4.41
C TYR A 103 -14.30 -13.63 -4.59
N PHE A 104 -13.02 -13.58 -4.26
CA PHE A 104 -12.27 -14.77 -3.91
C PHE A 104 -11.48 -14.55 -2.63
N VAL A 105 -11.38 -15.60 -1.82
CA VAL A 105 -10.70 -15.58 -0.53
C VAL A 105 -9.78 -16.79 -0.40
N ASN A 106 -8.67 -16.61 0.29
CA ASN A 106 -7.73 -17.68 0.59
C ASN A 106 -8.08 -18.29 1.96
N PRO A 107 -8.22 -19.63 2.09
CA PRO A 107 -8.64 -20.25 3.33
C PRO A 107 -7.63 -20.01 4.46
N GLY A 108 -8.12 -19.42 5.55
CA GLY A 108 -7.35 -19.17 6.77
C GLY A 108 -7.24 -20.41 7.67
N GLY A 109 -6.35 -20.34 8.66
CA GLY A 109 -6.27 -21.32 9.75
C GLY A 109 -5.60 -22.66 9.42
N ILE A 110 -5.23 -22.90 8.15
CA ILE A 110 -4.37 -24.04 7.79
C ILE A 110 -3.00 -23.85 8.45
N GLN A 111 -2.44 -24.91 9.03
CA GLN A 111 -1.13 -24.91 9.69
C GLN A 111 -0.23 -25.93 9.00
N HIS A 112 0.41 -25.56 7.89
CA HIS A 112 1.22 -26.50 7.10
C HIS A 112 2.45 -26.95 7.90
N VAL A 113 3.26 -26.00 8.34
CA VAL A 113 4.42 -26.25 9.20
C VAL A 113 4.43 -25.21 10.31
N ILE A 114 4.64 -25.63 11.54
CA ILE A 114 4.70 -24.77 12.71
C ILE A 114 6.09 -24.89 13.31
N LEU A 115 6.76 -23.75 13.48
CA LEU A 115 8.02 -23.66 14.22
C LEU A 115 7.70 -23.32 15.68
N SER A 116 7.99 -24.26 16.58
CA SER A 116 7.71 -24.16 18.01
C SER A 116 8.88 -24.69 18.84
N ALA A 117 8.71 -24.69 20.16
CA ALA A 117 9.69 -25.16 21.15
C ALA A 117 8.98 -25.84 22.32
N ALA A 118 9.63 -26.81 22.96
CA ALA A 118 9.04 -27.56 24.08
C ALA A 118 8.73 -26.69 25.30
N GLU A 119 9.43 -25.56 25.41
CA GLU A 119 9.25 -24.56 26.45
C GLU A 119 8.00 -23.67 26.23
N LEU A 120 7.34 -23.76 25.07
CA LEU A 120 6.20 -22.93 24.70
C LEU A 120 4.87 -23.60 25.04
N GLU A 121 4.22 -23.11 26.09
CA GLU A 121 2.91 -23.60 26.57
C GLU A 121 1.91 -22.45 26.78
N LYS A 122 0.92 -22.62 27.66
CA LYS A 122 -0.16 -21.65 27.93
C LYS A 122 0.33 -20.27 28.41
N SER A 123 1.52 -20.19 29.00
CA SER A 123 2.14 -18.94 29.45
C SER A 123 2.83 -18.16 28.33
N THR A 124 2.89 -18.72 27.11
CA THR A 124 3.60 -18.12 25.98
C THR A 124 3.08 -16.73 25.67
N VAL A 125 4.00 -15.80 25.41
CA VAL A 125 3.68 -14.45 24.93
C VAL A 125 4.41 -14.14 23.64
N LEU A 126 3.76 -13.33 22.80
CA LEU A 126 4.34 -12.79 21.58
C LEU A 126 4.75 -11.34 21.81
N THR A 127 5.99 -11.02 21.45
CA THR A 127 6.47 -9.64 21.36
C THR A 127 7.03 -9.34 19.97
N THR A 128 7.21 -8.06 19.67
CA THR A 128 7.79 -7.58 18.41
C THR A 128 8.87 -6.53 18.68
N ASP A 129 9.92 -6.53 17.87
CA ASP A 129 10.96 -5.51 17.86
C ASP A 129 11.51 -5.27 16.45
N ASN A 130 12.38 -4.27 16.31
CA ASN A 130 12.96 -3.87 15.02
C ASN A 130 11.90 -3.63 13.93
N LEU A 131 10.83 -2.90 14.26
CA LEU A 131 9.75 -2.59 13.34
C LEU A 131 10.26 -1.57 12.30
N THR A 132 10.29 -1.95 11.03
CA THR A 132 10.68 -1.08 9.91
C THR A 132 9.58 -1.04 8.85
N SER A 133 9.76 -0.25 7.78
CA SER A 133 8.78 -0.20 6.70
C SER A 133 8.63 -1.51 5.92
N SER A 134 9.57 -2.45 6.02
CA SER A 134 9.58 -3.72 5.26
C SER A 134 9.82 -4.97 6.11
N SER A 135 10.10 -4.82 7.41
CA SER A 135 10.41 -5.95 8.29
C SER A 135 9.99 -5.75 9.74
N VAL A 136 9.91 -6.88 10.45
CA VAL A 136 9.71 -6.96 11.90
C VAL A 136 10.37 -8.22 12.43
N ASN A 137 10.84 -8.21 13.67
CA ASN A 137 11.09 -9.44 14.40
C ASN A 137 9.85 -9.81 15.22
N VAL A 138 9.36 -11.03 15.06
CA VAL A 138 8.34 -11.62 15.93
C VAL A 138 9.04 -12.55 16.91
N ASN A 139 8.88 -12.30 18.20
CA ASN A 139 9.51 -13.06 19.27
C ASN A 139 8.46 -13.88 20.02
N ILE A 140 8.73 -15.16 20.20
CA ILE A 140 7.88 -16.06 20.99
C ILE A 140 8.64 -16.44 22.27
N LEU A 141 8.09 -16.03 23.41
CA LEU A 141 8.69 -16.23 24.74
C LEU A 141 7.86 -17.25 25.50
N ALA A 142 8.50 -18.13 26.28
CA ALA A 142 7.81 -19.09 27.15
C ALA A 142 6.93 -18.41 28.22
N SER A 143 7.32 -17.22 28.67
CA SER A 143 6.58 -16.39 29.63
C SER A 143 6.97 -14.91 29.50
N ALA A 144 6.10 -14.03 29.98
CA ALA A 144 6.34 -12.58 29.98
C ALA A 144 7.61 -12.22 30.76
N GLY A 145 8.42 -11.31 30.18
CA GLY A 145 9.71 -10.87 30.76
C GLY A 145 10.88 -11.84 30.54
N GLY A 146 10.64 -13.02 29.95
CA GLY A 146 11.69 -13.96 29.56
C GLY A 146 12.48 -13.53 28.33
N LYS A 147 13.51 -14.31 27.98
CA LYS A 147 14.18 -14.19 26.68
C LYS A 147 13.34 -14.88 25.60
N PRO A 148 13.36 -14.41 24.34
CA PRO A 148 12.73 -15.12 23.23
C PRO A 148 13.27 -16.55 23.13
N ALA A 149 12.38 -17.54 23.17
CA ALA A 149 12.74 -18.92 22.86
C ALA A 149 13.04 -19.05 21.37
N ILE A 150 12.23 -18.34 20.55
CA ILE A 150 12.39 -18.24 19.10
C ILE A 150 12.14 -16.80 18.65
N THR A 151 13.02 -16.29 17.80
CA THR A 151 12.84 -15.02 17.07
C THR A 151 12.67 -15.30 15.58
N PHE A 152 11.66 -14.68 14.96
CA PHE A 152 11.34 -14.78 13.55
C PHE A 152 11.54 -13.43 12.87
N PRO A 153 12.67 -13.20 12.17
CA PRO A 153 12.83 -12.05 11.30
C PRO A 153 11.93 -12.22 10.07
N LEU A 154 10.87 -11.41 9.99
CA LEU A 154 9.91 -11.42 8.90
C LEU A 154 10.22 -10.25 7.97
N VAL A 155 10.39 -10.54 6.69
CA VAL A 155 10.63 -9.55 5.63
C VAL A 155 9.67 -9.85 4.48
N GLN A 156 9.09 -8.82 3.89
CA GLN A 156 8.25 -8.99 2.70
C GLN A 156 9.07 -9.66 1.57
N GLY A 157 8.48 -10.65 0.90
CA GLY A 157 9.18 -11.42 -0.12
C GLY A 157 10.22 -12.40 0.43
N MET A 158 10.29 -12.70 1.72
CA MET A 158 11.29 -13.65 2.23
C MET A 158 11.18 -15.03 1.57
N GLY A 159 12.31 -15.58 1.12
CA GLY A 159 12.36 -16.94 0.53
C GLY A 159 12.31 -18.06 1.58
N PHE A 160 12.90 -17.82 2.75
CA PHE A 160 12.86 -18.70 3.91
C PHE A 160 12.11 -18.07 5.06
N ILE A 161 11.22 -18.83 5.69
CA ILE A 161 10.77 -18.52 7.04
C ILE A 161 11.83 -19.03 8.00
N THR A 162 12.41 -18.14 8.81
CA THR A 162 13.53 -18.49 9.69
C THR A 162 13.13 -18.34 11.15
N GLY A 163 13.30 -19.40 11.94
CA GLY A 163 13.24 -19.36 13.41
C GLY A 163 14.66 -19.39 13.98
N ILE A 164 15.02 -18.35 14.73
CA ILE A 164 16.28 -18.25 15.48
C ILE A 164 16.04 -18.75 16.89
N TYR A 165 16.58 -19.93 17.22
CA TYR A 165 16.39 -20.59 18.51
C TYR A 165 17.47 -20.18 19.51
N ASN A 166 17.04 -19.86 20.74
CA ASN A 166 17.92 -19.49 21.84
C ASN A 166 17.86 -20.54 22.96
N GLU A 167 18.81 -21.48 22.95
CA GLU A 167 18.92 -22.62 23.90
C GLU A 167 17.58 -23.29 24.25
N SER A 168 16.69 -23.40 23.25
CA SER A 168 15.33 -23.94 23.37
C SER A 168 15.25 -25.27 22.64
N THR A 169 14.24 -26.10 22.91
CA THR A 169 14.13 -27.45 22.33
C THR A 169 13.17 -27.43 21.13
N PRO A 170 13.64 -27.43 19.86
CA PRO A 170 12.75 -27.26 18.72
C PRO A 170 11.65 -28.32 18.61
N ILE A 171 10.47 -27.86 18.21
CA ILE A 171 9.35 -28.71 17.82
C ILE A 171 8.87 -28.24 16.45
N LEU A 172 8.78 -29.17 15.50
CA LEU A 172 8.07 -29.00 14.24
C LEU A 172 6.70 -29.67 14.38
N GLN A 173 5.63 -28.92 14.10
CA GLN A 173 4.27 -29.46 14.12
C GLN A 173 3.57 -29.19 12.79
N SER A 174 2.54 -29.98 12.49
CA SER A 174 1.70 -29.75 11.33
C SER A 174 0.24 -30.05 11.67
N GLY A 175 -0.65 -29.12 11.31
CA GLY A 175 -2.10 -29.35 11.31
C GLY A 175 -2.60 -30.10 10.07
N VAL A 176 -1.75 -30.27 9.06
CA VAL A 176 -1.99 -31.07 7.83
C VAL A 176 -1.43 -32.49 7.98
N PHE A 177 -0.59 -32.73 8.97
CA PHE A 177 0.15 -33.97 9.24
C PHE A 177 1.32 -34.25 8.28
N PHE A 178 2.39 -34.79 8.86
CA PHE A 178 3.59 -35.27 8.19
C PHE A 178 3.35 -36.67 7.63
N ARG A 179 3.48 -36.81 6.30
CA ARG A 179 3.56 -38.11 5.63
C ARG A 179 4.96 -38.70 5.77
N SER A 180 5.99 -37.87 5.60
CA SER A 180 7.38 -38.28 5.77
C SER A 180 8.27 -37.10 6.13
N ILE A 181 9.38 -37.40 6.80
CA ILE A 181 10.54 -36.53 6.94
C ILE A 181 11.79 -37.33 6.61
N THR A 182 12.63 -36.80 5.74
CA THR A 182 13.86 -37.47 5.29
C THR A 182 15.04 -36.53 5.47
N GLN A 183 16.04 -36.95 6.24
CA GLN A 183 17.31 -36.24 6.34
C GLN A 183 18.16 -36.49 5.09
N ALA A 184 18.77 -35.44 4.54
CA ALA A 184 19.69 -35.58 3.44
C ALA A 184 20.99 -36.28 3.90
N LYS A 185 21.48 -37.23 3.10
CA LYS A 185 22.75 -37.94 3.37
C LYS A 185 23.97 -37.04 3.24
N THR A 186 23.87 -36.02 2.39
CA THR A 186 24.92 -35.05 2.14
C THR A 186 24.41 -33.68 2.55
N ALA A 187 25.18 -33.00 3.38
CA ALA A 187 24.89 -31.63 3.79
C ALA A 187 24.93 -30.70 2.56
N PRO A 188 23.95 -29.79 2.38
CA PRO A 188 23.97 -28.84 1.27
C PRO A 188 25.12 -27.84 1.39
N LYS A 189 25.56 -27.56 2.63
CA LYS A 189 26.68 -26.68 2.98
C LYS A 189 27.33 -27.14 4.28
N GLU A 190 28.57 -26.71 4.51
CA GLU A 190 29.23 -26.89 5.80
C GLU A 190 28.37 -26.31 6.94
N GLY A 191 28.21 -27.07 8.02
CA GLY A 191 27.40 -26.67 9.18
C GLY A 191 25.89 -26.70 8.99
N VAL A 192 25.37 -27.02 7.79
CA VAL A 192 23.93 -27.03 7.50
C VAL A 192 23.43 -28.47 7.35
N ILE A 193 22.41 -28.84 8.12
CA ILE A 193 21.67 -30.10 7.96
C ILE A 193 20.37 -29.81 7.20
N LYS A 194 20.06 -30.65 6.20
CA LYS A 194 18.82 -30.58 5.43
C LYS A 194 17.88 -31.73 5.77
N TYR A 195 16.61 -31.40 5.95
CA TYR A 195 15.50 -32.35 5.95
C TYR A 195 14.50 -31.98 4.86
N THR A 196 13.87 -32.98 4.26
CA THR A 196 12.71 -32.83 3.37
C THR A 196 11.49 -33.36 4.08
N ILE A 197 10.46 -32.53 4.20
CA ILE A 197 9.15 -32.89 4.75
C ILE A 197 8.16 -33.01 3.58
N VAL A 198 7.36 -34.08 3.60
CA VAL A 198 6.18 -34.21 2.75
C VAL A 198 4.96 -34.26 3.67
N LEU A 199 3.99 -33.37 3.47
CA LEU A 199 2.74 -33.34 4.22
C LEU A 199 1.67 -34.22 3.57
N GLU A 200 0.56 -34.48 4.26
CA GLU A 200 -0.52 -35.32 3.70
C GLU A 200 -1.29 -34.68 2.54
N ASP A 201 -1.23 -33.36 2.38
CA ASP A 201 -1.69 -32.67 1.17
C ASP A 201 -0.72 -32.83 -0.03
N SER A 202 0.35 -33.61 0.15
CA SER A 202 1.45 -33.84 -0.78
C SER A 202 2.35 -32.64 -1.06
N SER A 203 2.24 -31.56 -0.29
CA SER A 203 3.18 -30.44 -0.37
C SER A 203 4.56 -30.84 0.16
N LYS A 204 5.61 -30.42 -0.56
CA LYS A 204 7.02 -30.63 -0.20
C LYS A 204 7.59 -29.37 0.45
N TRP A 205 8.23 -29.54 1.60
CA TRP A 205 8.87 -28.47 2.36
C TRP A 205 10.31 -28.87 2.69
N LEU A 206 11.23 -27.93 2.54
CA LEU A 206 12.64 -28.11 2.86
C LEU A 206 12.90 -27.43 4.19
N VAL A 207 13.65 -28.10 5.07
CA VAL A 207 14.07 -27.59 6.37
C VAL A 207 15.58 -27.59 6.44
N TYR A 208 16.18 -26.45 6.73
CA TYR A 208 17.62 -26.28 6.89
C TYR A 208 17.91 -25.88 8.33
N ALA A 209 18.77 -26.65 9.00
CA ALA A 209 19.20 -26.38 10.36
C ALA A 209 20.68 -26.01 10.37
N HIS A 210 21.01 -24.87 10.94
CA HIS A 210 22.39 -24.41 11.12
C HIS A 210 22.62 -24.11 12.60
N SER A 211 23.43 -24.94 13.26
CA SER A 211 23.83 -24.73 14.66
C SER A 211 24.87 -23.62 14.71
N THR A 212 24.65 -22.61 15.56
CA THR A 212 25.65 -21.57 15.81
C THR A 212 26.53 -21.90 17.01
N SER A 213 26.07 -22.79 17.89
CA SER A 213 26.86 -23.39 18.96
C SER A 213 26.23 -24.70 19.46
N GLY A 214 27.03 -25.52 20.13
CA GLY A 214 26.58 -26.79 20.68
C GLY A 214 26.49 -27.89 19.62
N GLN A 215 25.57 -28.83 19.83
CA GLN A 215 25.40 -29.99 18.95
C GLN A 215 24.53 -29.64 17.73
N PRO A 216 24.73 -30.33 16.59
CA PRO A 216 23.82 -30.22 15.46
C PRO A 216 22.39 -30.66 15.81
N LEU A 217 21.40 -30.18 15.05
CA LEU A 217 20.00 -30.54 15.27
C LEU A 217 19.76 -32.02 14.93
N GLU A 218 19.32 -32.78 15.91
CA GLU A 218 18.78 -34.12 15.75
C GLU A 218 17.28 -34.12 16.07
N LEU A 219 16.47 -34.68 15.15
CA LEU A 219 15.02 -34.73 15.25
C LEU A 219 14.52 -36.16 15.47
N SER A 220 13.56 -36.31 16.37
CA SER A 220 12.83 -37.56 16.62
C SER A 220 11.35 -37.37 16.26
N ILE A 221 10.80 -38.32 15.51
CA ILE A 221 9.39 -38.34 15.12
C ILE A 221 8.59 -38.90 16.29
N ALA A 222 7.75 -38.07 16.93
CA ALA A 222 6.88 -38.53 18.00
C ALA A 222 5.59 -39.15 17.42
N ASN A 223 5.01 -38.48 16.42
CA ASN A 223 3.87 -38.97 15.65
C ASN A 223 3.75 -38.18 14.33
N ASN A 224 2.71 -38.46 13.54
CA ASN A 224 2.45 -37.78 12.27
C ASN A 224 2.07 -36.29 12.39
N SER A 225 1.97 -35.71 13.58
CA SER A 225 1.70 -34.27 13.78
C SER A 225 2.83 -33.54 14.49
N LEU A 226 3.81 -34.27 15.04
CA LEU A 226 4.82 -33.73 15.96
C LEU A 226 6.17 -34.40 15.76
N ILE A 227 7.18 -33.57 15.47
CA ILE A 227 8.59 -33.93 15.41
C ILE A 227 9.31 -33.05 16.44
N LYS A 228 10.11 -33.66 17.30
CA LYS A 228 10.77 -32.98 18.43
C LYS A 228 12.28 -33.17 18.36
N ALA A 229 13.02 -32.12 18.66
CA ALA A 229 14.46 -32.24 18.83
C ALA A 229 14.83 -33.07 20.07
N THR A 230 15.91 -33.83 20.00
CA THR A 230 16.38 -34.67 21.12
C THR A 230 17.03 -33.87 22.25
N SER A 231 17.42 -32.61 21.98
CA SER A 231 18.09 -31.72 22.91
C SER A 231 17.80 -30.24 22.60
N LYS A 232 18.29 -29.35 23.48
CA LYS A 232 18.26 -27.90 23.25
C LYS A 232 19.13 -27.51 22.06
N PHE A 233 18.65 -26.53 21.29
CA PHE A 233 19.28 -26.05 20.08
C PHE A 233 19.54 -24.54 20.17
N GLN A 234 20.73 -24.14 19.70
CA GLN A 234 21.12 -22.76 19.49
C GLN A 234 21.54 -22.59 18.03
N GLY A 235 20.75 -21.83 17.27
CA GLY A 235 20.96 -21.71 15.83
C GLY A 235 19.70 -21.34 15.08
N THR A 236 19.69 -21.59 13.78
CA THR A 236 18.55 -21.27 12.90
C THR A 236 17.91 -22.53 12.33
N LEU A 237 16.58 -22.53 12.28
CA LEU A 237 15.78 -23.42 11.44
C LEU A 237 15.11 -22.59 10.35
N GLN A 238 15.40 -22.89 9.09
CA GLN A 238 14.80 -22.25 7.94
C GLN A 238 13.87 -23.23 7.24
N ILE A 239 12.69 -22.77 6.87
CA ILE A 239 11.75 -23.57 6.09
C ILE A 239 11.34 -22.85 4.81
N ALA A 240 11.21 -23.63 3.73
CA ALA A 240 10.72 -23.14 2.44
C ALA A 240 9.87 -24.21 1.76
N LYS A 241 8.81 -23.78 1.07
CA LYS A 241 8.03 -24.66 0.21
C LYS A 241 8.81 -24.92 -1.09
N SER A 242 8.86 -26.17 -1.50
CA SER A 242 9.47 -26.61 -2.76
C SER A 242 8.36 -26.92 -3.78
N PRO A 243 8.04 -25.99 -4.70
CA PRO A 243 6.94 -26.16 -5.66
C PRO A 243 7.29 -27.12 -6.81
N ILE A 244 8.59 -27.30 -7.07
CA ILE A 244 9.15 -28.13 -8.13
C ILE A 244 10.47 -28.73 -7.64
N ASP A 245 10.91 -29.86 -8.19
CA ASP A 245 12.17 -30.50 -7.74
C ASP A 245 13.40 -29.61 -7.93
N ALA A 246 13.45 -28.83 -9.02
CA ALA A 246 14.55 -27.90 -9.29
C ALA A 246 14.70 -26.78 -8.23
N ALA A 247 13.65 -26.50 -7.44
CA ALA A 247 13.71 -25.50 -6.38
C ALA A 247 14.68 -25.90 -5.26
N GLU A 248 14.90 -27.20 -5.05
CA GLU A 248 15.79 -27.70 -4.01
C GLU A 248 17.23 -27.22 -4.20
N ALA A 249 17.75 -27.22 -5.43
CA ALA A 249 19.10 -26.72 -5.71
C ALA A 249 19.24 -25.21 -5.41
N VAL A 250 18.20 -24.42 -5.70
CA VAL A 250 18.16 -22.98 -5.41
C VAL A 250 18.18 -22.73 -3.90
N TYR A 251 17.34 -23.45 -3.16
CA TYR A 251 17.29 -23.32 -1.71
C TYR A 251 18.55 -23.87 -1.03
N ASP A 252 19.11 -24.97 -1.50
CA ASP A 252 20.38 -25.51 -0.99
C ASP A 252 21.49 -24.46 -1.09
N ALA A 253 21.61 -23.80 -2.26
CA ALA A 253 22.58 -22.74 -2.50
C ALA A 253 22.33 -21.46 -1.68
N ALA A 254 21.07 -21.14 -1.32
CA ALA A 254 20.74 -19.98 -0.51
C ALA A 254 20.70 -20.27 1.01
N SER A 255 20.68 -21.56 1.40
CA SER A 255 20.53 -21.99 2.79
C SER A 255 21.61 -21.41 3.72
N GLY A 256 21.20 -21.20 4.97
CA GLY A 256 22.00 -20.58 6.03
C GLY A 256 21.93 -19.06 6.08
N ALA A 257 21.54 -18.36 4.99
CA ALA A 257 21.27 -16.93 5.01
C ALA A 257 19.77 -16.61 5.02
N TYR A 258 19.39 -15.52 5.66
CA TYR A 258 18.01 -15.02 5.71
C TYR A 258 17.97 -13.50 5.75
N ALA A 259 16.90 -12.92 5.19
CA ALA A 259 16.69 -11.49 5.22
C ALA A 259 16.27 -11.01 6.62
N THR A 260 16.70 -9.81 7.00
CA THR A 260 16.32 -9.14 8.26
C THR A 260 15.66 -7.78 8.03
N GLY A 261 15.68 -7.29 6.79
CA GLY A 261 15.10 -6.00 6.40
C GLY A 261 15.54 -5.60 5.01
N SER A 262 15.14 -4.39 4.60
CA SER A 262 15.59 -3.80 3.35
C SER A 262 15.79 -2.29 3.48
N ALA A 263 16.80 -1.76 2.81
CA ALA A 263 16.98 -0.34 2.60
C ALA A 263 16.59 0.04 1.17
N LEU A 264 15.89 1.17 1.02
CA LEU A 264 15.53 1.71 -0.28
C LEU A 264 16.52 2.81 -0.69
N SER A 265 16.91 2.80 -1.95
CA SER A 265 17.66 3.88 -2.59
C SER A 265 17.13 4.09 -4.00
N GLY A 266 17.40 5.24 -4.62
CA GLY A 266 16.92 5.48 -5.97
C GLY A 266 17.39 6.79 -6.56
N THR A 267 17.38 6.85 -7.90
CA THR A 267 17.80 8.02 -8.67
C THR A 267 16.67 8.45 -9.59
N ALA A 268 16.67 9.73 -9.95
CA ALA A 268 15.85 10.28 -11.02
C ALA A 268 16.72 11.19 -11.89
N LYS A 269 16.80 10.89 -13.19
CA LYS A 269 17.57 11.63 -14.20
C LYS A 269 16.67 11.88 -15.41
N GLY A 270 16.00 13.03 -15.41
CA GLY A 270 14.94 13.31 -16.38
C GLY A 270 13.83 12.25 -16.27
N PRO A 271 13.32 11.68 -17.38
CA PRO A 271 12.27 10.66 -17.33
C PRO A 271 12.75 9.30 -16.81
N ALA A 272 14.05 9.05 -16.77
CA ALA A 272 14.61 7.78 -16.28
C ALA A 272 14.74 7.80 -14.76
N GLY A 273 14.14 6.82 -14.09
CA GLY A 273 14.21 6.60 -12.67
C GLY A 273 14.67 5.19 -12.33
N THR A 274 15.34 5.04 -11.20
CA THR A 274 15.67 3.72 -10.64
C THR A 274 15.34 3.69 -9.16
N TYR A 275 14.96 2.52 -8.67
CA TYR A 275 14.87 2.25 -7.24
C TYR A 275 15.45 0.88 -6.94
N THR A 276 16.24 0.80 -5.87
CA THR A 276 16.92 -0.41 -5.45
C THR A 276 16.51 -0.76 -4.03
N MET A 277 16.03 -1.98 -3.85
CA MET A 277 15.85 -2.62 -2.55
C MET A 277 17.10 -3.42 -2.23
N THR A 278 17.86 -2.99 -1.23
CA THR A 278 19.03 -3.71 -0.73
C THR A 278 18.67 -4.45 0.54
N PHE A 279 18.79 -5.77 0.54
CA PHE A 279 18.39 -6.59 1.68
C PHE A 279 19.52 -6.68 2.71
N SER A 280 19.18 -6.46 3.98
CA SER A 280 20.06 -6.85 5.09
C SER A 280 19.88 -8.33 5.37
N LYS A 281 20.98 -9.04 5.68
CA LYS A 281 20.96 -10.48 5.91
C LYS A 281 21.64 -10.90 7.22
N GLY A 282 21.12 -11.97 7.82
CA GLY A 282 21.71 -12.71 8.94
C GLY A 282 22.13 -14.12 8.52
N GLY A 283 22.81 -14.82 9.42
CA GLY A 283 23.30 -16.19 9.20
C GLY A 283 24.61 -16.25 8.40
N LEU A 284 24.73 -17.23 7.49
CA LEU A 284 25.94 -17.46 6.69
C LEU A 284 26.16 -16.33 5.68
N LYS A 285 27.21 -15.52 5.86
CA LYS A 285 27.43 -14.29 5.09
C LYS A 285 27.71 -14.53 3.59
N ASP A 286 28.35 -15.65 3.27
CA ASP A 286 28.74 -15.99 1.89
C ASP A 286 27.58 -16.55 1.05
N ALA A 287 26.44 -16.83 1.69
CA ALA A 287 25.24 -17.25 0.98
C ALA A 287 24.46 -16.03 0.45
N THR A 288 24.09 -16.07 -0.82
CA THR A 288 23.17 -15.10 -1.43
C THR A 288 21.74 -15.42 -1.03
N LEU A 289 20.94 -14.39 -0.75
CA LEU A 289 19.54 -14.56 -0.43
C LEU A 289 18.74 -15.08 -1.64
N VAL A 290 17.73 -15.90 -1.37
CA VAL A 290 16.59 -16.10 -2.27
C VAL A 290 15.39 -15.35 -1.70
N MET A 291 14.78 -14.50 -2.51
CA MET A 291 13.64 -13.65 -2.16
C MET A 291 12.59 -13.74 -3.28
N PHE A 292 11.30 -13.60 -2.95
CA PHE A 292 10.19 -13.67 -3.89
C PHE A 292 9.72 -12.28 -4.30
N ALA A 293 9.76 -11.98 -5.60
CA ALA A 293 9.29 -10.72 -6.17
C ALA A 293 7.88 -10.84 -6.75
N LEU A 294 7.04 -9.85 -6.49
CA LEU A 294 5.70 -9.73 -7.06
C LEU A 294 5.73 -9.40 -8.56
N PRO A 295 4.68 -9.72 -9.34
CA PRO A 295 4.66 -9.50 -10.80
C PRO A 295 5.07 -8.09 -11.25
N HIS A 296 4.60 -7.03 -10.61
CA HIS A 296 4.93 -5.65 -11.01
C HIS A 296 6.40 -5.28 -10.77
N LEU A 297 7.10 -5.95 -9.84
CA LEU A 297 8.54 -5.78 -9.63
C LEU A 297 9.31 -6.50 -10.73
N VAL A 298 8.90 -7.73 -11.07
CA VAL A 298 9.52 -8.53 -12.13
C VAL A 298 9.47 -7.80 -13.48
N GLU A 299 8.36 -7.11 -13.76
CA GLU A 299 8.19 -6.31 -14.98
C GLU A 299 9.12 -5.10 -15.08
N SER A 300 9.58 -4.55 -13.96
CA SER A 300 10.48 -3.39 -13.94
C SER A 300 11.93 -3.72 -13.60
N PHE A 301 12.29 -4.99 -13.45
CA PHE A 301 13.67 -5.37 -13.16
C PHE A 301 14.67 -4.83 -14.19
N SER A 302 15.79 -4.30 -13.68
CA SER A 302 16.99 -4.10 -14.47
C SER A 302 17.45 -5.42 -15.10
N SER A 303 18.26 -5.34 -16.16
CA SER A 303 18.82 -6.53 -16.80
C SER A 303 19.57 -7.44 -15.82
N THR A 304 20.33 -6.87 -14.89
CA THR A 304 21.06 -7.60 -13.83
C THR A 304 20.10 -8.31 -12.88
N THR A 305 19.08 -7.61 -12.35
CA THR A 305 18.10 -8.22 -11.44
C THR A 305 17.33 -9.35 -12.14
N LYS A 306 16.96 -9.14 -13.40
CA LYS A 306 16.21 -10.12 -14.20
C LYS A 306 17.02 -11.41 -14.44
N ALA A 307 18.33 -11.29 -14.62
CA ALA A 307 19.20 -12.46 -14.78
C ALA A 307 19.32 -13.33 -13.51
N ALA A 308 19.01 -12.76 -12.34
CA ALA A 308 18.98 -13.48 -11.06
C ALA A 308 17.62 -14.15 -10.76
N ALA A 309 16.60 -13.94 -11.59
CA ALA A 309 15.31 -14.59 -11.45
C ALA A 309 15.41 -16.09 -11.79
N THR A 310 14.68 -16.91 -11.05
CA THR A 310 14.68 -18.38 -11.18
C THR A 310 13.33 -18.90 -11.67
N GLU A 311 13.25 -20.20 -11.94
CA GLU A 311 11.99 -20.88 -12.24
C GLU A 311 11.14 -21.16 -11.00
N VAL A 312 11.67 -20.92 -9.79
CA VAL A 312 10.95 -21.14 -8.53
C VAL A 312 9.84 -20.11 -8.40
N LYS A 313 8.59 -20.57 -8.39
CA LYS A 313 7.40 -19.72 -8.35
C LYS A 313 6.42 -20.20 -7.30
N LEU A 314 5.80 -19.26 -6.60
CA LEU A 314 4.83 -19.53 -5.55
C LEU A 314 3.64 -18.58 -5.68
N GLN A 315 2.44 -19.13 -5.47
CA GLN A 315 1.21 -18.35 -5.52
C GLN A 315 1.15 -17.40 -4.32
N THR A 316 0.84 -16.13 -4.57
CA THR A 316 0.45 -15.20 -3.50
C THR A 316 -1.07 -15.21 -3.34
N THR A 317 -1.57 -14.72 -2.21
CA THR A 317 -3.01 -14.70 -1.95
C THR A 317 -3.78 -13.78 -2.91
N THR A 318 -3.28 -12.56 -3.19
CA THR A 318 -4.00 -11.55 -4.01
C THR A 318 -3.15 -10.82 -5.06
N LYS A 319 -1.88 -11.20 -5.24
CA LYS A 319 -0.92 -10.53 -6.14
C LYS A 319 -0.41 -11.42 -7.28
N GLY A 320 -1.12 -12.51 -7.58
CA GLY A 320 -0.72 -13.49 -8.59
C GLY A 320 0.48 -14.35 -8.14
N VAL A 321 1.30 -14.79 -9.09
CA VAL A 321 2.43 -15.69 -8.83
C VAL A 321 3.71 -14.88 -8.58
N ALA A 322 4.34 -15.04 -7.43
CA ALA A 322 5.64 -14.45 -7.12
C ALA A 322 6.79 -15.30 -7.67
N THR A 323 7.88 -14.65 -8.05
CA THR A 323 9.07 -15.27 -8.66
C THR A 323 10.26 -15.23 -7.71
N GLY A 324 10.91 -16.36 -7.47
CA GLY A 324 12.13 -16.45 -6.67
C GLY A 324 13.33 -15.85 -7.39
N VAL A 325 14.05 -14.96 -6.73
CA VAL A 325 15.21 -14.22 -7.23
C VAL A 325 16.38 -14.43 -6.27
N VAL A 326 17.52 -14.87 -6.79
CA VAL A 326 18.73 -15.11 -6.00
C VAL A 326 19.64 -13.89 -6.06
N ALA A 327 19.41 -12.92 -5.18
CA ALA A 327 20.18 -11.68 -5.11
C ALA A 327 20.05 -11.01 -3.74
N ASP A 328 21.10 -10.32 -3.31
CA ASP A 328 21.10 -9.50 -2.08
C ASP A 328 20.54 -8.07 -2.31
N SER A 329 20.28 -7.71 -3.57
CA SER A 329 19.59 -6.47 -3.93
C SER A 329 18.82 -6.61 -5.24
N TRP A 330 17.74 -5.84 -5.37
CA TRP A 330 16.96 -5.73 -6.59
C TRP A 330 16.92 -4.29 -7.05
N THR A 331 17.34 -4.05 -8.29
CA THR A 331 17.14 -2.77 -8.97
C THR A 331 15.99 -2.87 -9.96
N MET A 332 15.08 -1.92 -9.85
CA MET A 332 13.95 -1.69 -10.75
C MET A 332 14.17 -0.38 -11.51
N GLU A 333 13.68 -0.32 -12.75
CA GLU A 333 13.85 0.77 -13.69
C GLU A 333 12.50 1.30 -14.18
N GLU A 334 12.34 2.63 -14.13
CA GLU A 334 11.26 3.37 -14.80
C GLU A 334 11.88 4.16 -15.95
N LYS A 335 11.56 3.81 -17.19
CA LYS A 335 12.18 4.49 -18.34
C LYS A 335 11.52 5.83 -18.66
N ASP A 336 10.22 5.91 -18.42
CA ASP A 336 9.34 6.98 -18.90
C ASP A 336 8.48 7.56 -17.77
N MET A 337 9.12 7.99 -16.67
CA MET A 337 8.41 8.66 -15.58
C MET A 337 7.69 9.92 -16.10
N PRO A 338 6.51 10.27 -15.54
CA PRO A 338 5.67 11.37 -16.02
C PRO A 338 6.20 12.75 -15.59
N VAL A 339 7.49 13.03 -15.78
CA VAL A 339 8.17 14.24 -15.30
C VAL A 339 7.54 15.53 -15.83
N GLY A 340 7.05 15.51 -17.07
CA GLY A 340 6.37 16.64 -17.67
C GLY A 340 5.06 17.00 -16.99
N MET A 341 4.31 16.02 -16.47
CA MET A 341 2.95 16.21 -15.93
C MET A 341 2.90 17.36 -14.91
N GLY A 342 1.95 18.28 -15.08
CA GLY A 342 1.66 19.38 -14.17
C GLY A 342 0.18 19.45 -13.84
N PHE A 343 -0.29 20.64 -13.49
CA PHE A 343 -1.70 20.89 -13.14
C PHE A 343 -2.66 20.89 -14.34
N ALA A 344 -2.17 21.21 -15.54
CA ALA A 344 -2.99 21.24 -16.75
C ALA A 344 -3.47 19.82 -17.13
N PRO A 345 -4.56 19.69 -17.91
CA PRO A 345 -4.91 18.43 -18.54
C PRO A 345 -3.69 17.79 -19.20
N TRP A 346 -3.54 16.48 -19.02
CA TRP A 346 -2.36 15.74 -19.45
C TRP A 346 -2.74 14.35 -19.92
N SER A 347 -1.99 13.83 -20.90
CA SER A 347 -1.99 12.40 -21.22
C SER A 347 -0.60 11.94 -21.65
N PRO A 348 -0.28 10.64 -21.56
CA PRO A 348 1.01 10.12 -22.03
C PRO A 348 1.29 10.46 -23.49
N SER A 349 0.26 10.50 -24.35
CA SER A 349 0.40 10.79 -25.78
C SER A 349 0.47 12.28 -26.13
N LEU A 350 -0.11 13.17 -25.32
CA LEU A 350 -0.23 14.60 -25.64
C LEU A 350 0.68 15.50 -24.81
N GLY A 351 1.23 15.01 -23.69
CA GLY A 351 1.92 15.86 -22.72
C GLY A 351 0.94 16.81 -22.01
N ASN A 352 1.43 17.94 -21.52
CA ASN A 352 0.59 18.95 -20.88
C ASN A 352 -0.15 19.79 -21.90
N ILE A 353 -1.42 20.08 -21.62
CA ILE A 353 -2.30 20.80 -22.53
C ILE A 353 -2.79 22.07 -21.82
N GLY A 354 -2.01 23.14 -21.96
CA GLY A 354 -2.26 24.43 -21.30
C GLY A 354 -3.04 25.45 -22.14
N THR A 355 -3.55 25.06 -23.30
CA THR A 355 -4.29 25.95 -24.22
C THR A 355 -5.58 25.29 -24.66
N LEU A 356 -6.68 26.03 -24.59
CA LEU A 356 -8.02 25.60 -24.96
C LEU A 356 -8.53 26.44 -26.15
N SER A 357 -9.52 25.93 -26.87
CA SER A 357 -10.16 26.69 -27.96
C SER A 357 -10.91 27.93 -27.41
N PRO A 358 -11.03 29.03 -28.19
CA PRO A 358 -11.76 30.22 -27.74
C PRO A 358 -13.22 29.94 -27.35
N SER A 359 -13.88 29.02 -28.07
CA SER A 359 -15.24 28.54 -27.74
C SER A 359 -15.27 27.83 -26.39
N ALA A 360 -14.31 26.93 -26.13
CA ALA A 360 -14.22 26.24 -24.85
C ALA A 360 -13.97 27.21 -23.70
N ILE A 361 -13.04 28.17 -23.89
CA ILE A 361 -12.74 29.22 -22.91
C ILE A 361 -14.01 29.98 -22.53
N SER A 362 -14.78 30.46 -23.52
CA SER A 362 -16.02 31.22 -23.26
C SER A 362 -17.06 30.40 -22.48
N SER A 363 -17.24 29.12 -22.81
CA SER A 363 -18.18 28.23 -22.12
C SER A 363 -17.73 27.91 -20.70
N ILE A 364 -16.45 27.61 -20.50
CA ILE A 364 -15.88 27.27 -19.18
C ILE A 364 -15.89 28.50 -18.27
N GLN A 365 -15.61 29.70 -18.78
CA GLN A 365 -15.64 30.94 -18.00
C GLN A 365 -16.99 31.18 -17.32
N LYS A 366 -18.10 30.94 -18.04
CA LYS A 366 -19.46 31.07 -17.48
C LYS A 366 -19.71 30.09 -16.34
N VAL A 367 -19.24 28.84 -16.50
CA VAL A 367 -19.37 27.80 -15.49
C VAL A 367 -18.49 28.10 -14.27
N ALA A 368 -17.24 28.52 -14.49
CA ALA A 368 -16.31 28.90 -13.43
C ALA A 368 -16.85 30.04 -12.57
N ALA A 369 -17.49 31.04 -13.18
CA ALA A 369 -18.14 32.13 -12.46
C ALA A 369 -19.31 31.67 -11.59
N SER A 370 -19.95 30.54 -11.92
CA SER A 370 -21.00 29.92 -11.12
C SER A 370 -20.42 29.03 -10.01
N ASP A 371 -19.43 28.20 -10.34
CA ASP A 371 -18.75 27.33 -9.39
C ASP A 371 -18.07 28.14 -8.26
N LEU A 372 -17.47 29.29 -8.56
CA LEU A 372 -16.80 30.16 -7.58
C LEU A 372 -17.76 31.06 -6.77
N LYS A 373 -19.06 31.04 -7.07
CA LYS A 373 -20.10 31.66 -6.21
C LYS A 373 -20.52 30.76 -5.06
N GLN A 374 -20.20 29.46 -5.13
CA GLN A 374 -20.48 28.54 -4.04
C GLN A 374 -19.76 28.97 -2.76
N ASP A 375 -20.37 28.68 -1.62
CA ASP A 375 -19.77 28.98 -0.31
C ASP A 375 -18.65 27.98 0.01
N MET A 376 -17.41 28.40 -0.23
CA MET A 376 -16.21 27.59 0.02
C MET A 376 -16.08 27.24 1.50
N MET A 377 -16.32 28.21 2.40
CA MET A 377 -16.20 28.01 3.85
C MET A 377 -17.20 26.96 4.34
N ALA A 378 -18.46 27.07 3.93
CA ALA A 378 -19.50 26.14 4.35
C ALA A 378 -19.22 24.69 3.87
N GLN A 379 -18.63 24.54 2.70
CA GLN A 379 -18.32 23.21 2.14
C GLN A 379 -17.02 22.60 2.67
N SER A 380 -16.06 23.40 3.12
CA SER A 380 -14.75 22.91 3.55
C SER A 380 -14.49 23.03 5.06
N ASN A 381 -15.39 23.61 5.84
CA ASN A 381 -15.27 23.70 7.30
C ASN A 381 -16.12 22.62 7.99
N GLY A 382 -15.86 21.36 7.62
CA GLY A 382 -16.55 20.20 8.17
C GLY A 382 -15.83 19.59 9.39
N ASP A 383 -16.27 18.39 9.75
CA ASP A 383 -15.71 17.58 10.84
C ASP A 383 -14.92 16.36 10.36
N SER A 384 -14.58 16.35 9.06
CA SER A 384 -13.83 15.29 8.40
C SER A 384 -12.70 15.91 7.59
N PHE A 385 -11.48 15.41 7.75
CA PHE A 385 -10.37 15.77 6.86
C PHE A 385 -10.67 15.30 5.43
N TYR A 386 -11.29 14.14 5.27
CA TYR A 386 -11.64 13.61 3.94
C TYR A 386 -12.52 14.55 3.13
N PHE A 387 -13.73 14.85 3.61
CA PHE A 387 -14.68 15.68 2.85
C PHE A 387 -14.21 17.13 2.71
N SER A 388 -13.59 17.68 3.75
CA SER A 388 -13.08 19.05 3.73
C SER A 388 -11.91 19.21 2.77
N GLY A 389 -10.97 18.25 2.76
CA GLY A 389 -9.88 18.19 1.81
C GLY A 389 -10.40 18.13 0.36
N LYS A 390 -11.37 17.25 0.08
CA LYS A 390 -12.01 17.15 -1.24
C LYS A 390 -12.57 18.50 -1.70
N ALA A 391 -13.28 19.21 -0.83
CA ALA A 391 -13.83 20.53 -1.14
C ALA A 391 -12.74 21.57 -1.42
N LEU A 392 -11.67 21.63 -0.60
CA LEU A 392 -10.55 22.55 -0.81
C LEU A 392 -9.84 22.29 -2.15
N ALA A 393 -9.55 21.01 -2.45
CA ALA A 393 -8.90 20.63 -3.71
C ALA A 393 -9.76 20.94 -4.94
N LYS A 394 -11.08 20.74 -4.84
CA LYS A 394 -12.05 21.13 -5.88
C LYS A 394 -11.95 22.62 -6.19
N PHE A 395 -12.06 23.49 -5.20
CA PHE A 395 -12.01 24.94 -5.41
C PHE A 395 -10.65 25.39 -5.92
N ALA A 396 -9.57 24.79 -5.44
CA ALA A 396 -8.22 25.07 -5.93
C ALA A 396 -8.08 24.76 -7.44
N GLN A 397 -8.65 23.64 -7.90
CA GLN A 397 -8.69 23.27 -9.33
C GLN A 397 -9.52 24.24 -10.16
N ILE A 398 -10.67 24.69 -9.67
CA ILE A 398 -11.50 25.69 -10.36
C ILE A 398 -10.70 26.99 -10.54
N ILE A 399 -10.03 27.48 -9.49
CA ILE A 399 -9.24 28.71 -9.53
C ILE A 399 -8.06 28.58 -10.50
N TYR A 400 -7.36 27.44 -10.46
CA TYR A 400 -6.30 27.14 -11.42
C TYR A 400 -6.83 27.17 -12.86
N ALA A 401 -7.93 26.48 -13.15
CA ALA A 401 -8.52 26.47 -14.49
C ALA A 401 -8.93 27.88 -14.94
N SER A 402 -9.54 28.68 -14.06
CA SER A 402 -9.90 30.07 -14.32
C SER A 402 -8.69 30.93 -14.71
N LYS A 403 -7.59 30.84 -13.95
CA LYS A 403 -6.38 31.63 -14.22
C LYS A 403 -5.63 31.13 -15.46
N ASP A 404 -5.29 29.85 -15.48
CA ASP A 404 -4.27 29.33 -16.38
C ASP A 404 -4.85 28.79 -17.69
N LEU A 405 -6.09 28.30 -17.70
CA LEU A 405 -6.72 27.73 -18.90
C LEU A 405 -7.70 28.69 -19.56
N VAL A 406 -8.50 29.39 -18.74
CA VAL A 406 -9.53 30.34 -19.21
C VAL A 406 -8.99 31.78 -19.32
N LYS A 407 -7.89 32.09 -18.63
CA LYS A 407 -7.26 33.42 -18.62
C LYS A 407 -8.12 34.53 -17.99
N ASP A 408 -8.95 34.18 -17.01
CA ASP A 408 -9.72 35.12 -16.19
C ASP A 408 -9.03 35.36 -14.84
N GLU A 409 -8.09 36.30 -14.84
CA GLU A 409 -7.29 36.62 -13.65
C GLU A 409 -8.12 37.23 -12.51
N ALA A 410 -9.13 38.04 -12.84
CA ALA A 410 -9.96 38.71 -11.84
C ALA A 410 -10.80 37.69 -11.06
N LEU A 411 -11.46 36.77 -11.79
CA LEU A 411 -12.23 35.69 -11.18
C LEU A 411 -11.35 34.77 -10.34
N ALA A 412 -10.16 34.41 -10.85
CA ALA A 412 -9.22 33.58 -10.10
C ALA A 412 -8.72 34.26 -8.82
N LYS A 413 -8.42 35.57 -8.86
CA LYS A 413 -7.96 36.33 -7.69
C LYS A 413 -9.01 36.40 -6.58
N ASP A 414 -10.27 36.63 -6.94
CA ASP A 414 -11.39 36.62 -5.97
C ASP A 414 -11.56 35.23 -5.35
N GLY A 415 -11.61 34.19 -6.18
CA GLY A 415 -11.71 32.81 -5.72
C GLY A 415 -10.55 32.40 -4.80
N LEU A 416 -9.32 32.77 -5.16
CA LEU A 416 -8.12 32.48 -4.36
C LEU A 416 -8.15 33.16 -2.99
N THR A 417 -8.71 34.36 -2.88
CA THR A 417 -8.88 35.06 -1.61
C THR A 417 -9.82 34.27 -0.69
N LYS A 418 -10.96 33.81 -1.21
CA LYS A 418 -11.92 32.98 -0.47
C LYS A 418 -11.35 31.62 -0.08
N LEU A 419 -10.64 30.96 -1.01
CA LEU A 419 -10.03 29.66 -0.75
C LEU A 419 -8.97 29.76 0.35
N LYS A 420 -8.11 30.79 0.33
CA LYS A 420 -7.12 31.00 1.40
C LYS A 420 -7.79 31.16 2.76
N ALA A 421 -8.87 31.94 2.86
CA ALA A 421 -9.65 32.07 4.10
C ALA A 421 -10.24 30.73 4.56
N ALA A 422 -10.73 29.91 3.64
CA ALA A 422 -11.25 28.57 3.91
C ALA A 422 -10.17 27.58 4.37
N PHE A 423 -8.99 27.65 3.76
CA PHE A 423 -7.85 26.83 4.14
C PHE A 423 -7.27 27.24 5.50
N GLU A 424 -7.33 28.53 5.84
CA GLU A 424 -6.76 29.09 7.07
C GLU A 424 -7.30 28.43 8.35
N VAL A 425 -8.56 27.99 8.35
CA VAL A 425 -9.15 27.26 9.49
C VAL A 425 -8.36 25.99 9.82
N TRP A 426 -7.86 25.31 8.79
CA TRP A 426 -7.11 24.06 8.90
C TRP A 426 -5.64 24.32 9.23
N THR A 427 -4.98 25.24 8.52
CA THR A 427 -3.56 25.55 8.79
C THR A 427 -3.35 26.22 10.13
N THR A 428 -4.34 26.96 10.64
CA THR A 428 -4.32 27.45 12.03
C THR A 428 -4.70 26.41 13.07
N ASN A 429 -5.06 25.20 12.63
CA ASN A 429 -5.47 24.06 13.44
C ASN A 429 -6.68 24.38 14.34
N LYS A 430 -7.66 25.13 13.80
CA LYS A 430 -8.89 25.59 14.49
C LYS A 430 -10.16 24.94 13.93
N ASN A 431 -10.03 23.94 13.07
CA ASN A 431 -11.15 23.13 12.59
C ASN A 431 -11.79 22.34 13.75
N LYS A 432 -12.99 21.78 13.55
CA LYS A 432 -13.78 21.12 14.61
C LYS A 432 -13.04 20.00 15.34
N TYR A 433 -12.25 19.21 14.62
CA TYR A 433 -11.38 18.19 15.18
C TYR A 433 -9.93 18.45 14.74
N PRO A 434 -9.19 19.33 15.44
CA PRO A 434 -7.83 19.69 15.04
C PRO A 434 -6.88 18.49 15.08
N LEU A 435 -5.76 18.60 14.35
CA LEU A 435 -4.68 17.62 14.41
C LEU A 435 -3.94 17.72 15.74
N VAL A 436 -3.50 16.57 16.23
CA VAL A 436 -2.53 16.45 17.32
C VAL A 436 -1.38 15.55 16.89
N TYR A 437 -0.17 15.86 17.34
CA TYR A 437 0.95 14.95 17.24
C TYR A 437 0.92 13.99 18.45
N GLU A 438 0.47 12.77 18.20
CA GLU A 438 0.43 11.74 19.23
C GLU A 438 1.78 10.99 19.27
N LYS A 439 2.32 10.80 20.48
CA LYS A 439 3.68 10.27 20.69
C LYS A 439 3.71 8.76 20.90
N ALA A 440 2.58 8.09 21.03
CA ALA A 440 2.55 6.66 21.30
C ALA A 440 2.95 5.84 20.07
N TRP A 441 2.41 6.20 18.89
CA TRP A 441 2.86 5.64 17.61
C TRP A 441 3.76 6.61 16.84
N GLY A 442 3.60 7.92 17.03
CA GLY A 442 4.44 8.94 16.40
C GLY A 442 3.88 9.31 15.03
N GLY A 443 3.03 10.33 15.00
CA GLY A 443 2.36 10.83 13.81
C GLY A 443 1.30 11.87 14.15
N ILE A 444 0.68 12.45 13.11
CA ILE A 444 -0.43 13.39 13.27
C ILE A 444 -1.75 12.67 13.07
N VAL A 445 -2.71 12.90 13.95
CA VAL A 445 -4.05 12.30 13.88
C VAL A 445 -5.11 13.34 14.18
N SER A 446 -6.29 13.20 13.57
CA SER A 446 -7.48 13.95 13.96
C SER A 446 -7.83 13.66 15.41
N THR A 447 -8.23 14.70 16.15
CA THR A 447 -8.75 14.55 17.52
C THR A 447 -10.13 13.91 17.57
N GLY A 448 -10.79 13.70 16.43
CA GLY A 448 -12.17 13.20 16.32
C GLY A 448 -12.44 11.99 17.21
N GLY A 449 -11.71 10.89 17.04
CA GLY A 449 -11.90 9.67 17.83
C GLY A 449 -11.61 9.82 19.33
N TYR A 450 -10.79 10.79 19.73
CA TYR A 450 -10.59 11.10 21.16
C TYR A 450 -11.75 11.89 21.76
N VAL A 451 -12.38 12.77 20.98
CA VAL A 451 -13.49 13.62 21.42
C VAL A 451 -14.81 12.83 21.42
N THR A 452 -15.04 12.03 20.39
CA THR A 452 -16.29 11.26 20.22
C THR A 452 -16.26 9.92 20.96
N GLY A 453 -15.07 9.36 21.20
CA GLY A 453 -14.90 7.99 21.69
C GLY A 453 -15.17 6.92 20.63
N ASP A 454 -15.42 7.30 19.37
CA ASP A 454 -15.70 6.41 18.26
C ASP A 454 -14.49 6.27 17.33
N SER A 455 -13.96 5.05 17.20
CA SER A 455 -12.83 4.74 16.32
C SER A 455 -13.16 4.85 14.83
N GLY A 456 -14.42 4.94 14.44
CA GLY A 456 -14.87 5.16 13.07
C GLY A 456 -15.00 6.63 12.67
N THR A 457 -14.85 7.57 13.62
CA THR A 457 -14.94 9.02 13.33
C THR A 457 -13.90 9.43 12.29
N ASP A 458 -14.34 10.19 11.28
CA ASP A 458 -13.55 10.57 10.10
C ASP A 458 -12.86 9.33 9.48
N PHE A 459 -13.64 8.30 9.21
CA PHE A 459 -13.21 7.03 8.61
C PHE A 459 -12.06 6.33 9.37
N GLY A 460 -11.93 6.61 10.66
CA GLY A 460 -10.85 6.07 11.48
C GLY A 460 -9.52 6.78 11.34
N ASN A 461 -9.51 8.06 10.92
CA ASN A 461 -8.31 8.88 10.87
C ASN A 461 -7.54 8.88 12.20
N THR A 462 -8.23 8.95 13.34
CA THR A 462 -7.58 8.84 14.66
C THR A 462 -6.78 7.55 14.82
N ASN A 463 -7.18 6.47 14.15
CA ASN A 463 -6.52 5.17 14.16
C ASN A 463 -5.55 4.97 12.97
N TYR A 464 -5.04 6.05 12.36
CA TYR A 464 -4.14 6.01 11.20
C TYR A 464 -4.75 5.39 9.93
N ASN A 465 -6.07 5.36 9.84
CA ASN A 465 -6.76 4.92 8.64
C ASN A 465 -6.77 6.02 7.59
N ASP A 466 -6.52 5.66 6.34
CA ASP A 466 -6.77 6.51 5.17
C ASP A 466 -6.00 7.84 5.14
N HIS A 467 -4.91 7.97 5.90
CA HIS A 467 -4.12 9.22 5.96
C HIS A 467 -3.64 9.67 4.58
N HIS A 468 -3.18 8.74 3.74
CA HIS A 468 -2.75 9.04 2.37
C HIS A 468 -3.91 9.53 1.50
N PHE A 469 -5.13 9.03 1.70
CA PHE A 469 -6.32 9.56 1.01
C PHE A 469 -6.69 10.95 1.50
N HIS A 470 -6.85 11.12 2.82
CA HIS A 470 -7.33 12.36 3.42
C HIS A 470 -6.34 13.50 3.16
N PHE A 471 -5.06 13.27 3.45
CA PHE A 471 -4.05 14.31 3.38
C PHE A 471 -3.61 14.62 1.94
N ALA A 472 -3.76 13.70 0.98
CA ALA A 472 -3.49 13.98 -0.42
C ALA A 472 -4.27 15.20 -0.94
N TYR A 473 -5.54 15.34 -0.53
CA TYR A 473 -6.35 16.47 -0.96
C TYR A 473 -5.88 17.81 -0.38
N PHE A 474 -5.44 17.84 0.89
CA PHE A 474 -4.85 19.03 1.49
C PHE A 474 -3.51 19.39 0.84
N ILE A 475 -2.65 18.41 0.63
CA ILE A 475 -1.36 18.58 -0.06
C ILE A 475 -1.59 19.11 -1.47
N LEU A 476 -2.56 18.55 -2.20
CA LEU A 476 -2.90 18.98 -3.56
C LEU A 476 -3.46 20.41 -3.58
N ALA A 477 -4.42 20.74 -2.70
CA ALA A 477 -4.97 22.08 -2.58
C ALA A 477 -3.90 23.12 -2.22
N ALA A 478 -3.00 22.81 -1.28
CA ALA A 478 -1.87 23.66 -0.95
C ALA A 478 -0.88 23.82 -2.12
N SER A 479 -0.68 22.76 -2.91
CA SER A 479 0.17 22.81 -4.12
C SER A 479 -0.37 23.80 -5.15
N TYR A 480 -1.70 23.84 -5.34
CA TYR A 480 -2.36 24.84 -6.18
C TYR A 480 -2.25 26.25 -5.59
N ILE A 481 -2.55 26.43 -4.30
CA ILE A 481 -2.47 27.75 -3.65
C ILE A 481 -1.05 28.31 -3.75
N GLY A 482 -0.04 27.53 -3.40
CA GLY A 482 1.37 27.96 -3.48
C GLY A 482 1.86 28.22 -4.89
N TYR A 483 1.30 27.53 -5.90
CA TYR A 483 1.58 27.85 -7.31
C TYR A 483 0.93 29.17 -7.73
N LEU A 484 -0.31 29.43 -7.29
CA LEU A 484 -1.06 30.63 -7.64
C LEU A 484 -0.59 31.87 -6.88
N ASP A 485 -0.09 31.69 -5.66
CA ASP A 485 0.44 32.70 -4.74
C ASP A 485 1.65 32.13 -3.96
N PRO A 486 2.88 32.27 -4.50
CA PRO A 486 4.09 31.76 -3.86
C PRO A 486 4.40 32.37 -2.50
N GLU A 487 3.94 33.59 -2.21
CA GLU A 487 4.18 34.25 -0.92
C GLU A 487 3.46 33.54 0.22
N TRP A 488 2.31 32.90 -0.07
CA TRP A 488 1.55 32.10 0.90
C TRP A 488 2.36 30.95 1.50
N LEU A 489 3.34 30.40 0.76
CA LEU A 489 4.14 29.27 1.22
C LEU A 489 4.95 29.59 2.48
N ALA A 490 5.37 30.85 2.67
CA ALA A 490 6.27 31.24 3.75
C ALA A 490 5.73 30.92 5.15
N SER A 491 4.41 31.00 5.36
CA SER A 491 3.78 30.75 6.66
C SER A 491 3.03 29.41 6.76
N HIS A 492 2.88 28.66 5.65
CA HIS A 492 2.01 27.48 5.60
C HIS A 492 2.73 26.18 5.24
N LYS A 493 3.91 26.27 4.61
CA LYS A 493 4.65 25.11 4.12
C LYS A 493 4.90 24.06 5.20
N ASP A 494 5.25 24.49 6.41
CA ASP A 494 5.63 23.55 7.47
C ASP A 494 4.44 22.73 7.99
N TYR A 495 3.24 23.32 8.02
CA TYR A 495 2.01 22.60 8.35
C TYR A 495 1.74 21.50 7.31
N ILE A 496 1.79 21.83 6.02
CA ILE A 496 1.60 20.84 4.93
C ILE A 496 2.70 19.79 4.92
N ASN A 497 3.94 20.18 5.20
CA ASN A 497 5.06 19.23 5.32
C ASN A 497 4.83 18.21 6.43
N THR A 498 4.07 18.50 7.50
CA THR A 498 3.73 17.46 8.49
C THR A 498 2.87 16.34 7.90
N MET A 499 1.91 16.67 7.04
CA MET A 499 1.08 15.69 6.34
C MET A 499 1.90 14.83 5.36
N VAL A 500 2.84 15.46 4.65
CA VAL A 500 3.78 14.76 3.77
C VAL A 500 4.69 13.82 4.56
N ARG A 501 5.23 14.28 5.69
CA ARG A 501 6.10 13.48 6.56
C ARG A 501 5.34 12.31 7.19
N ASP A 502 4.10 12.52 7.64
CA ASP A 502 3.29 11.47 8.23
C ASP A 502 3.02 10.31 7.28
N THR A 503 2.83 10.60 6.00
CA THR A 503 2.40 9.61 5.00
C THR A 503 3.56 9.05 4.17
N ALA A 504 4.55 9.88 3.84
CA ALA A 504 5.63 9.58 2.87
C ALA A 504 7.03 10.06 3.33
N ASN A 505 7.32 10.09 4.64
CA ASN A 505 8.69 10.32 5.10
C ASN A 505 9.65 9.30 4.43
N PRO A 506 10.68 9.75 3.69
CA PRO A 506 11.56 8.86 2.94
C PRO A 506 12.66 8.22 3.80
N SER A 507 12.94 8.74 5.01
CA SER A 507 14.17 8.43 5.74
C SER A 507 13.97 8.38 7.25
N SER A 508 14.64 7.44 7.92
CA SER A 508 14.66 7.33 9.38
C SER A 508 15.43 8.47 10.07
N GLU A 509 16.01 9.40 9.31
CA GLU A 509 16.57 10.63 9.85
C GLU A 509 15.52 11.58 10.46
N ASP A 510 14.25 11.42 10.10
CA ASP A 510 13.13 12.12 10.75
C ASP A 510 12.75 11.40 12.05
N PRO A 511 12.95 12.02 13.23
CA PRO A 511 12.65 11.37 14.51
C PRO A 511 11.16 11.41 14.88
N TYR A 512 10.30 12.08 14.08
CA TYR A 512 8.89 12.28 14.42
C TYR A 512 7.94 11.39 13.61
N PHE A 513 8.30 11.01 12.39
CA PHE A 513 7.41 10.26 11.50
C PHE A 513 8.06 8.97 10.95
N PRO A 514 7.33 7.85 10.86
CA PRO A 514 7.88 6.59 10.38
C PRO A 514 8.10 6.64 8.87
N VAL A 515 9.08 5.88 8.39
CA VAL A 515 9.39 5.79 6.96
C VAL A 515 8.22 5.19 6.19
N ASN A 516 7.75 5.91 5.16
CA ASN A 516 6.68 5.52 4.24
C ASN A 516 5.49 4.89 4.97
N ARG A 517 4.76 5.61 5.85
CA ARG A 517 3.66 5.03 6.62
C ARG A 517 2.67 4.28 5.73
N GLY A 518 2.11 4.96 4.74
CA GLY A 518 1.09 4.42 3.84
C GLY A 518 1.68 3.58 2.70
N PHE A 519 2.56 4.18 1.89
CA PHE A 519 3.08 3.54 0.68
C PHE A 519 4.00 2.35 1.00
N ASP A 520 3.82 1.25 0.27
CA ASP A 520 4.60 0.04 0.40
C ASP A 520 5.30 -0.25 -0.94
N TRP A 521 6.64 -0.07 -0.96
CA TRP A 521 7.43 -0.24 -2.18
C TRP A 521 7.51 -1.69 -2.68
N TYR A 522 7.29 -2.69 -1.80
CA TYR A 522 7.23 -4.09 -2.20
C TYR A 522 5.90 -4.43 -2.84
N ASN A 523 4.78 -3.89 -2.34
CA ASN A 523 3.44 -4.06 -2.92
C ASN A 523 3.18 -3.12 -4.11
N GLY A 524 3.91 -2.01 -4.20
CA GLY A 524 3.81 -1.02 -5.27
C GLY A 524 2.60 -0.09 -5.15
N HIS A 525 1.88 -0.13 -4.03
CA HIS A 525 0.70 0.69 -3.72
C HIS A 525 0.63 0.95 -2.21
N SER A 526 -0.26 1.85 -1.79
CA SER A 526 -0.48 2.15 -0.37
C SER A 526 -1.42 1.16 0.31
N TRP A 527 -1.29 1.01 1.63
CA TRP A 527 -2.27 0.34 2.49
C TRP A 527 -3.06 1.37 3.30
N ALA A 528 -4.40 1.32 3.16
CA ALA A 528 -5.33 2.20 3.86
C ALA A 528 -5.50 1.84 5.33
N LYS A 529 -5.73 0.55 5.61
CA LYS A 529 -6.04 0.08 6.96
C LYS A 529 -4.97 0.43 7.99
N GLY A 530 -5.34 1.28 8.94
CA GLY A 530 -4.52 1.66 10.09
C GLY A 530 -4.51 0.61 11.20
N LEU A 531 -4.73 1.07 12.43
CA LEU A 531 -4.67 0.30 13.67
C LEU A 531 -5.97 -0.49 13.94
N PHE A 532 -6.36 -1.32 12.95
CA PHE A 532 -7.48 -2.26 13.07
C PHE A 532 -6.98 -3.68 12.91
N GLU A 533 -7.30 -4.54 13.88
CA GLU A 533 -7.08 -5.98 13.77
C GLU A 533 -7.94 -6.53 12.63
N SER A 534 -7.36 -7.39 11.78
CA SER A 534 -8.10 -7.91 10.62
C SER A 534 -7.71 -9.34 10.25
N ALA A 535 -8.73 -10.18 10.10
CA ALA A 535 -8.59 -11.55 9.61
C ALA A 535 -8.11 -11.64 8.16
N ASP A 536 -8.35 -10.60 7.36
CA ASP A 536 -7.95 -10.52 5.95
C ASP A 536 -6.71 -9.64 5.72
N GLY A 537 -6.11 -9.11 6.80
CA GLY A 537 -4.94 -8.24 6.74
C GLY A 537 -5.26 -6.79 6.37
N LYS A 538 -4.26 -6.10 5.85
CA LYS A 538 -4.39 -4.73 5.33
C LYS A 538 -5.28 -4.72 4.10
N ASP A 539 -5.92 -3.57 3.85
CA ASP A 539 -6.72 -3.35 2.65
C ASP A 539 -6.49 -1.98 2.02
N GLN A 540 -6.90 -1.89 0.76
CA GLN A 540 -6.88 -0.72 -0.08
C GLN A 540 -8.06 -0.81 -1.04
N GLU A 541 -8.93 0.19 -1.05
CA GLU A 541 -10.09 0.27 -1.94
C GLU A 541 -9.81 1.26 -3.08
N SER A 542 -9.76 2.56 -2.77
CA SER A 542 -9.64 3.63 -3.74
C SER A 542 -8.25 3.71 -4.39
N SER A 543 -8.09 3.02 -5.53
CA SER A 543 -6.85 3.06 -6.32
C SER A 543 -6.62 4.44 -6.96
N ALA A 544 -7.68 5.19 -7.26
CA ALA A 544 -7.56 6.55 -7.79
C ALA A 544 -7.04 7.53 -6.75
N GLU A 545 -7.40 7.37 -5.47
CA GLU A 545 -6.87 8.22 -4.40
C GLU A 545 -5.42 7.87 -4.03
N ASP A 546 -4.98 6.63 -4.26
CA ASP A 546 -3.55 6.30 -4.17
C ASP A 546 -2.73 7.01 -5.26
N ALA A 547 -3.27 7.05 -6.49
CA ALA A 547 -2.69 7.82 -7.58
C ALA A 547 -2.73 9.33 -7.30
N CYS A 548 -3.81 9.83 -6.68
CA CYS A 548 -3.92 11.20 -6.20
C CYS A 548 -2.84 11.50 -5.15
N PHE A 549 -2.56 10.58 -4.23
CA PHE A 549 -1.52 10.73 -3.24
C PHE A 549 -0.14 10.90 -3.89
N ALA A 550 0.27 9.97 -4.77
CA ALA A 550 1.53 10.09 -5.49
C ALA A 550 1.63 11.39 -6.32
N TYR A 551 0.53 11.78 -6.97
CA TYR A 551 0.45 13.05 -7.71
C TYR A 551 0.58 14.27 -6.80
N SER A 552 -0.08 14.29 -5.64
CA SER A 552 0.00 15.41 -4.69
C SER A 552 1.41 15.59 -4.14
N LEU A 553 2.16 14.50 -3.87
CA LEU A 553 3.57 14.57 -3.48
C LEU A 553 4.44 15.18 -4.58
N LYS A 554 4.25 14.74 -5.83
CA LYS A 554 4.93 15.31 -7.00
C LYS A 554 4.67 16.82 -7.09
N MET A 555 3.40 17.22 -7.05
CA MET A 555 3.00 18.62 -7.21
C MET A 555 3.46 19.49 -6.05
N TRP A 556 3.45 18.98 -4.82
CA TRP A 556 3.95 19.71 -3.66
C TRP A 556 5.46 19.93 -3.76
N GLY A 557 6.23 18.88 -4.06
CA GLY A 557 7.67 18.99 -4.29
C GLY A 557 8.01 20.04 -5.35
N LYS A 558 7.27 20.04 -6.46
CA LYS A 558 7.40 21.06 -7.51
C LYS A 558 7.07 22.47 -6.99
N THR A 559 5.96 22.64 -6.29
CA THR A 559 5.50 23.94 -5.78
C THR A 559 6.47 24.54 -4.75
N ILE A 560 7.07 23.72 -3.86
CA ILE A 560 8.01 24.21 -2.84
C ILE A 560 9.48 24.23 -3.30
N GLY A 561 9.76 23.78 -4.53
CA GLY A 561 11.11 23.66 -5.07
C GLY A 561 11.95 22.53 -4.46
N ASP A 562 11.32 21.52 -3.85
CA ASP A 562 12.00 20.30 -3.39
C ASP A 562 12.08 19.28 -4.53
N ALA A 563 13.22 19.30 -5.23
CA ALA A 563 13.49 18.40 -6.35
C ALA A 563 13.51 16.91 -5.97
N ASN A 564 13.82 16.57 -4.71
CA ASN A 564 13.81 15.18 -4.26
C ASN A 564 12.38 14.70 -4.02
N LEU A 565 11.53 15.52 -3.42
CA LEU A 565 10.12 15.19 -3.25
C LEU A 565 9.42 15.08 -4.60
N GLU A 566 9.66 16.00 -5.54
CA GLU A 566 9.12 15.91 -6.89
C GLU A 566 9.58 14.63 -7.60
N ALA A 567 10.87 14.29 -7.53
CA ALA A 567 11.41 13.07 -8.08
C ALA A 567 10.79 11.80 -7.48
N ARG A 568 10.62 11.76 -6.15
CA ARG A 568 9.93 10.64 -5.47
C ARG A 568 8.48 10.52 -5.92
N GLY A 569 7.76 11.63 -6.07
CA GLY A 569 6.38 11.63 -6.58
C GLY A 569 6.28 11.11 -8.02
N ASN A 570 7.22 11.49 -8.90
CA ASN A 570 7.29 10.95 -10.27
C ASN A 570 7.53 9.43 -10.30
N LEU A 571 8.48 8.97 -9.47
CA LEU A 571 8.81 7.56 -9.35
C LEU A 571 7.62 6.76 -8.78
N GLN A 572 7.02 7.26 -7.69
CA GLN A 572 5.87 6.63 -7.05
C GLN A 572 4.67 6.55 -8.00
N LEU A 573 4.39 7.59 -8.79
CA LEU A 573 3.33 7.55 -9.82
C LEU A 573 3.54 6.44 -10.84
N SER A 574 4.78 6.20 -11.26
CA SER A 574 5.12 5.16 -12.24
C SER A 574 4.94 3.76 -11.65
N VAL A 575 5.40 3.56 -10.41
CA VAL A 575 5.21 2.31 -9.67
C VAL A 575 3.73 2.02 -9.42
N VAL A 576 2.98 3.03 -8.95
CA VAL A 576 1.53 2.93 -8.70
C VAL A 576 0.76 2.63 -9.97
N ALA A 577 1.07 3.29 -11.10
CA ALA A 577 0.41 3.01 -12.37
C ALA A 577 0.61 1.54 -12.81
N ARG A 578 1.84 1.02 -12.68
CA ARG A 578 2.13 -0.37 -13.01
C ARG A 578 1.43 -1.33 -12.06
N SER A 579 1.52 -1.13 -10.74
CA SER A 579 0.90 -2.05 -9.75
C SER A 579 -0.64 -2.03 -9.85
N ILE A 580 -1.26 -0.87 -10.05
CA ILE A 580 -2.71 -0.71 -10.24
C ILE A 580 -3.21 -1.51 -11.45
N SER A 581 -2.49 -1.46 -12.59
CA SER A 581 -2.85 -2.22 -13.80
C SER A 581 -2.83 -3.74 -13.62
N LYS A 582 -2.18 -4.24 -12.56
CA LYS A 582 -2.08 -5.67 -12.26
C LYS A 582 -3.08 -6.08 -11.19
N TYR A 583 -3.26 -5.26 -10.16
CA TYR A 583 -3.93 -5.66 -8.93
C TYR A 583 -5.30 -5.01 -8.72
N PHE A 584 -5.61 -3.92 -9.40
CA PHE A 584 -6.84 -3.15 -9.17
C PHE A 584 -7.67 -2.93 -10.43
N LEU A 585 -7.04 -2.66 -11.58
CA LEU A 585 -7.71 -2.38 -12.85
C LEU A 585 -7.36 -3.48 -13.85
N TYR A 586 -8.36 -4.25 -14.30
CA TYR A 586 -8.19 -5.46 -15.09
C TYR A 586 -8.64 -5.25 -16.53
N THR A 587 -7.67 -5.26 -17.43
CA THR A 587 -7.91 -5.55 -18.85
C THR A 587 -8.19 -7.04 -19.04
N SER A 588 -8.86 -7.41 -20.14
CA SER A 588 -9.20 -8.79 -20.46
C SER A 588 -7.99 -9.73 -20.62
N ASP A 589 -6.80 -9.17 -20.83
CA ASP A 589 -5.52 -9.90 -20.91
C ASP A 589 -4.75 -9.96 -19.59
N ASN A 590 -5.31 -9.46 -18.48
CA ASN A 590 -4.68 -9.56 -17.16
C ASN A 590 -4.48 -11.04 -16.78
N THR A 591 -3.21 -11.43 -16.61
CA THR A 591 -2.82 -12.80 -16.22
C THR A 591 -2.45 -12.92 -14.74
N VAL A 592 -2.58 -11.85 -13.97
CA VAL A 592 -2.18 -11.79 -12.56
C VAL A 592 -3.33 -12.27 -11.66
N GLN A 593 -4.55 -11.83 -11.96
CA GLN A 593 -5.74 -12.20 -11.20
C GLN A 593 -6.46 -13.41 -11.83
N PRO A 594 -7.31 -14.13 -11.06
CA PRO A 594 -8.06 -15.26 -11.58
C PRO A 594 -8.92 -14.91 -12.79
N LYS A 595 -8.92 -15.77 -13.82
CA LYS A 595 -9.67 -15.55 -15.08
C LYS A 595 -11.17 -15.37 -14.86
N ASN A 596 -11.74 -16.04 -13.87
CA ASN A 596 -13.15 -15.90 -13.49
C ASN A 596 -13.40 -14.70 -12.56
N PHE A 597 -12.43 -13.80 -12.35
CA PHE A 597 -12.61 -12.57 -11.57
C PHE A 597 -12.39 -11.30 -12.42
N ILE A 598 -11.45 -11.33 -13.38
CA ILE A 598 -11.07 -10.15 -14.17
C ILE A 598 -12.22 -9.51 -14.96
N GLY A 599 -13.32 -10.25 -15.23
CA GLY A 599 -14.53 -9.72 -15.85
C GLY A 599 -15.21 -8.60 -15.04
N ASN A 600 -14.93 -8.49 -13.74
CA ASN A 600 -15.38 -7.38 -12.90
C ASN A 600 -14.74 -6.03 -13.27
N LYS A 601 -13.66 -6.05 -14.05
CA LYS A 601 -12.81 -4.92 -14.46
C LYS A 601 -12.08 -4.20 -13.33
N VAL A 602 -12.60 -4.20 -12.11
CA VAL A 602 -11.91 -3.65 -10.94
C VAL A 602 -11.88 -4.61 -9.76
N SER A 603 -10.99 -4.38 -8.80
CA SER A 603 -10.92 -5.16 -7.56
C SER A 603 -12.13 -4.98 -6.66
N GLY A 604 -12.74 -3.79 -6.64
CA GLY A 604 -13.44 -3.32 -5.43
C GLY A 604 -12.41 -3.17 -4.32
N ILE A 605 -12.65 -3.79 -3.17
CA ILE A 605 -11.72 -3.76 -2.04
C ILE A 605 -10.69 -4.88 -2.16
N LEU A 606 -9.41 -4.51 -2.25
CA LEU A 606 -8.29 -5.45 -2.19
C LEU A 606 -7.79 -5.57 -0.75
N PHE A 607 -7.74 -6.80 -0.25
CA PHE A 607 -7.09 -7.15 1.02
C PHE A 607 -5.80 -7.94 0.76
N GLU A 608 -4.97 -8.14 1.79
CA GLU A 608 -3.86 -9.10 1.72
C GLU A 608 -4.38 -10.53 1.50
N ASN A 609 -5.52 -10.92 2.08
CA ASN A 609 -6.04 -12.28 2.00
C ASN A 609 -7.10 -12.54 0.92
N LYS A 610 -7.81 -11.51 0.45
CA LYS A 610 -8.97 -11.63 -0.46
C LYS A 610 -9.10 -10.44 -1.39
N ILE A 611 -9.90 -10.60 -2.45
CA ILE A 611 -10.39 -9.47 -3.25
C ILE A 611 -11.92 -9.58 -3.32
N HIS A 612 -12.61 -8.47 -3.10
CA HIS A 612 -14.08 -8.40 -3.09
C HIS A 612 -14.56 -7.22 -3.94
N HIS A 613 -15.25 -7.52 -5.03
CA HIS A 613 -15.88 -6.55 -5.93
C HIS A 613 -17.12 -5.93 -5.27
N THR A 614 -16.87 -5.07 -4.29
CA THR A 614 -17.88 -4.34 -3.51
C THR A 614 -17.27 -3.02 -3.03
N THR A 615 -18.04 -2.22 -2.29
CA THR A 615 -17.52 -1.07 -1.52
C THR A 615 -17.95 -1.12 -0.06
N TYR A 616 -17.36 -0.28 0.78
CA TYR A 616 -17.80 -0.11 2.18
C TYR A 616 -19.19 0.56 2.33
N PHE A 617 -19.75 1.14 1.27
CA PHE A 617 -20.95 1.99 1.32
C PHE A 617 -22.06 1.58 0.33
N GLY A 618 -21.89 0.47 -0.40
CA GLY A 618 -22.92 -0.10 -1.26
C GLY A 618 -22.36 -0.92 -2.42
N ALA A 619 -23.23 -1.70 -3.07
CA ALA A 619 -22.82 -2.62 -4.14
C ALA A 619 -23.31 -2.20 -5.54
N ASN A 620 -23.79 -0.96 -5.72
CA ASN A 620 -24.13 -0.48 -7.06
C ASN A 620 -22.87 -0.41 -7.92
N ILE A 621 -22.99 -0.75 -9.21
CA ILE A 621 -21.85 -0.82 -10.12
C ILE A 621 -21.15 0.54 -10.25
N GLU A 622 -21.90 1.64 -10.29
CA GLU A 622 -21.33 2.98 -10.32
C GLU A 622 -20.52 3.33 -9.06
N TYR A 623 -20.82 2.70 -7.90
CA TYR A 623 -20.04 2.89 -6.67
C TYR A 623 -18.74 2.11 -6.77
N ILE A 624 -18.84 0.83 -7.12
CA ILE A 624 -17.70 -0.10 -7.18
C ILE A 624 -16.70 0.33 -8.25
N GLN A 625 -17.15 0.73 -9.45
CA GLN A 625 -16.24 1.20 -10.50
C GLN A 625 -15.80 2.65 -10.25
N GLY A 626 -16.73 3.51 -9.81
CA GLY A 626 -16.50 4.95 -9.66
C GLY A 626 -15.47 5.30 -8.59
N ILE A 627 -15.36 4.50 -7.50
CA ILE A 627 -14.33 4.73 -6.47
C ILE A 627 -12.91 4.61 -7.03
N HIS A 628 -12.70 3.83 -8.09
CA HIS A 628 -11.44 3.72 -8.79
C HIS A 628 -11.22 4.80 -9.87
N MET A 629 -12.16 5.74 -10.04
CA MET A 629 -12.07 6.86 -10.96
C MET A 629 -11.75 8.18 -10.24
N ILE A 630 -12.35 8.38 -9.07
CA ILE A 630 -12.33 9.66 -8.35
C ILE A 630 -11.09 9.78 -7.44
N PRO A 631 -10.39 10.93 -7.42
CA PRO A 631 -10.59 12.13 -8.21
C PRO A 631 -10.02 12.02 -9.63
N LEU A 632 -10.71 12.61 -10.61
CA LEU A 632 -10.18 12.75 -11.97
C LEU A 632 -9.19 13.91 -12.03
N LEU A 633 -7.91 13.58 -12.24
CA LEU A 633 -6.77 14.47 -12.24
C LEU A 633 -5.93 14.24 -13.51
N PRO A 634 -4.91 15.07 -13.79
CA PRO A 634 -3.97 14.79 -14.87
C PRO A 634 -3.33 13.39 -14.78
N SER A 635 -3.08 12.90 -13.56
CA SER A 635 -2.57 11.55 -13.29
C SER A 635 -3.52 10.41 -13.65
N SER A 636 -4.83 10.66 -13.78
CA SER A 636 -5.81 9.61 -14.11
C SER A 636 -5.56 8.99 -15.48
N SER A 637 -5.06 9.77 -16.45
CA SER A 637 -4.71 9.25 -17.79
C SER A 637 -3.48 8.34 -17.80
N LEU A 638 -2.66 8.37 -16.73
CA LEU A 638 -1.53 7.46 -16.55
C LEU A 638 -1.98 6.12 -15.98
N THR A 639 -2.84 6.14 -14.96
CA THR A 639 -3.28 4.92 -14.25
C THR A 639 -4.47 4.24 -14.93
N ARG A 640 -5.38 5.01 -15.54
CA ARG A 640 -6.55 4.52 -16.27
C ARG A 640 -6.29 4.63 -17.77
N THR A 641 -5.57 3.64 -18.30
CA THR A 641 -5.21 3.61 -19.73
C THR A 641 -6.45 3.60 -20.62
N LYS A 642 -6.34 4.12 -21.84
CA LYS A 642 -7.46 4.14 -22.81
C LYS A 642 -8.06 2.74 -23.04
N ASN A 643 -7.21 1.72 -23.15
CA ASN A 643 -7.68 0.34 -23.33
C ASN A 643 -8.54 -0.11 -22.15
N PHE A 644 -8.06 0.10 -20.92
CA PHE A 644 -8.81 -0.26 -19.72
C PHE A 644 -10.15 0.49 -19.64
N VAL A 645 -10.14 1.81 -19.83
CA VAL A 645 -11.35 2.64 -19.75
C VAL A 645 -12.37 2.23 -20.82
N GLN A 646 -11.92 1.89 -22.04
CA GLN A 646 -12.80 1.39 -23.10
C GLN A 646 -13.47 0.08 -22.67
N GLU A 647 -12.69 -0.90 -22.22
CA GLU A 647 -13.22 -2.20 -21.80
C GLU A 647 -14.20 -2.08 -20.63
N GLU A 648 -13.89 -1.26 -19.62
CA GLU A 648 -14.76 -1.02 -18.47
C GLU A 648 -16.06 -0.31 -18.89
N TRP A 649 -15.95 0.72 -19.74
CA TRP A 649 -17.10 1.46 -20.25
C TRP A 649 -18.05 0.57 -21.04
N ASP A 650 -17.53 -0.24 -21.96
CA ASP A 650 -18.33 -1.18 -22.75
C ASP A 650 -18.97 -2.25 -21.86
N THR A 651 -18.28 -2.67 -20.80
CA THR A 651 -18.80 -3.68 -19.87
C THR A 651 -19.97 -3.14 -19.05
N PHE A 652 -19.90 -1.90 -18.52
CA PHE A 652 -20.84 -1.43 -17.49
C PHE A 652 -21.65 -0.19 -17.85
N PHE A 653 -21.17 0.68 -18.74
CA PHE A 653 -21.62 2.06 -18.85
C PHE A 653 -22.08 2.50 -20.26
N SER A 654 -21.82 1.71 -21.30
CA SER A 654 -22.32 1.92 -22.67
C SER A 654 -23.85 1.82 -22.78
N ASP A 655 -24.39 2.09 -23.97
CA ASP A 655 -25.81 1.87 -24.32
C ASP A 655 -26.78 2.59 -23.36
N ASP A 656 -26.48 3.87 -23.11
CA ASP A 656 -27.21 4.76 -22.21
C ASP A 656 -27.26 4.33 -20.73
N ARG A 657 -26.52 3.28 -20.32
CA ARG A 657 -26.46 2.86 -18.91
C ARG A 657 -25.89 3.96 -18.01
N ALA A 658 -24.81 4.63 -18.42
CA ALA A 658 -24.25 5.76 -17.68
C ALA A 658 -25.25 6.92 -17.48
N LYS A 659 -26.15 7.16 -18.45
CA LYS A 659 -27.16 8.23 -18.35
C LYS A 659 -28.25 7.95 -17.31
N LYS A 660 -28.43 6.69 -16.92
CA LYS A 660 -29.45 6.25 -15.95
C LYS A 660 -28.94 6.32 -14.50
N VAL A 661 -27.63 6.35 -14.28
CA VAL A 661 -27.01 6.45 -12.95
C VAL A 661 -27.43 7.73 -12.27
N GLU A 662 -27.76 7.71 -10.98
CA GLU A 662 -28.22 8.92 -10.26
C GLU A 662 -27.08 9.61 -9.48
N GLY A 663 -27.30 10.88 -9.13
CA GLY A 663 -26.41 11.64 -8.27
C GLY A 663 -24.98 11.86 -8.82
N GLY A 664 -24.06 12.16 -7.90
CA GLY A 664 -22.68 12.55 -8.20
C GLY A 664 -21.88 11.53 -9.03
N TRP A 665 -22.23 10.25 -8.92
CA TRP A 665 -21.56 9.19 -9.69
C TRP A 665 -21.77 9.33 -11.20
N ARG A 666 -22.91 9.87 -11.65
CA ARG A 666 -23.13 10.18 -13.07
C ARG A 666 -22.04 11.10 -13.60
N GLY A 667 -21.72 12.17 -12.87
CA GLY A 667 -20.64 13.09 -13.25
C GLY A 667 -19.28 12.40 -13.27
N ILE A 668 -18.96 11.55 -12.28
CA ILE A 668 -17.69 10.82 -12.26
C ILE A 668 -17.54 9.93 -13.50
N LEU A 669 -18.60 9.21 -13.90
CA LEU A 669 -18.59 8.37 -15.10
C LEU A 669 -18.32 9.20 -16.37
N PHE A 670 -19.04 10.30 -16.58
CA PHE A 670 -18.84 11.15 -17.75
C PHE A 670 -17.50 11.91 -17.71
N ALA A 671 -16.93 12.18 -16.54
CA ALA A 671 -15.58 12.75 -16.44
C ALA A 671 -14.52 11.71 -16.83
N ASN A 672 -14.64 10.47 -16.36
CA ASN A 672 -13.78 9.35 -16.77
C ASN A 672 -13.87 9.08 -18.27
N LEU A 673 -15.07 9.21 -18.87
CA LEU A 673 -15.27 9.05 -20.31
C LEU A 673 -14.36 9.96 -21.14
N ALA A 674 -13.93 11.12 -20.62
CA ALA A 674 -13.05 12.03 -21.34
C ALA A 674 -11.71 11.38 -21.78
N LEU A 675 -11.31 10.29 -21.10
CA LEU A 675 -10.09 9.56 -21.43
C LEU A 675 -10.19 8.79 -22.77
N ILE A 676 -11.40 8.45 -23.22
CA ILE A 676 -11.65 7.72 -24.48
C ILE A 676 -12.54 8.50 -25.47
N ASP A 677 -13.53 9.25 -24.98
CA ASP A 677 -14.42 10.13 -25.76
C ASP A 677 -14.54 11.51 -25.08
N PRO A 678 -13.54 12.38 -25.28
CA PRO A 678 -13.55 13.73 -24.72
C PRO A 678 -14.68 14.60 -25.27
N LYS A 679 -15.22 14.32 -26.47
CA LYS A 679 -16.30 15.11 -27.06
C LYS A 679 -17.63 14.84 -26.38
N GLN A 680 -17.95 13.57 -26.15
CA GLN A 680 -19.16 13.20 -25.42
C GLN A 680 -19.11 13.67 -23.96
N SER A 681 -17.95 13.51 -23.31
CA SER A 681 -17.73 14.07 -21.97
C SER A 681 -17.94 15.58 -21.93
N TYR A 682 -17.29 16.33 -22.82
CA TYR A 682 -17.43 17.78 -22.89
C TYR A 682 -18.89 18.18 -23.13
N SER A 683 -19.58 17.53 -24.06
CA SER A 683 -20.99 17.79 -24.38
C SER A 683 -21.92 17.56 -23.18
N PHE A 684 -21.68 16.50 -22.39
CA PHE A 684 -22.43 16.24 -21.15
C PHE A 684 -22.27 17.37 -20.15
N PHE A 685 -21.04 17.87 -19.94
CA PHE A 685 -20.80 18.96 -19.01
C PHE A 685 -21.09 20.34 -19.58
N SER A 686 -21.16 20.55 -20.90
CA SER A 686 -21.42 21.87 -21.49
C SER A 686 -22.90 22.15 -21.75
N GLN A 687 -23.79 21.16 -21.58
CA GLN A 687 -25.22 21.31 -21.86
C GLN A 687 -25.90 22.37 -20.96
N GLU A 688 -26.90 23.05 -21.50
CA GLU A 688 -27.62 24.10 -20.77
C GLU A 688 -28.45 23.54 -19.61
N SER A 689 -29.07 22.37 -19.80
CA SER A 689 -29.89 21.68 -18.80
C SER A 689 -29.07 20.78 -17.85
N PHE A 690 -27.82 21.17 -17.53
CA PHE A 690 -26.97 20.41 -16.62
C PHE A 690 -27.50 20.51 -15.18
N ASP A 691 -27.67 19.37 -14.52
CA ASP A 691 -28.07 19.30 -13.12
C ASP A 691 -26.83 19.20 -12.21
N ASN A 692 -26.68 20.16 -11.29
CA ASN A 692 -25.58 20.18 -10.32
C ASN A 692 -25.60 18.98 -9.36
N ALA A 693 -26.74 18.30 -9.18
CA ALA A 693 -26.81 17.07 -8.40
C ALA A 693 -26.00 15.92 -9.02
N TRP A 694 -25.56 16.04 -10.29
CA TRP A 694 -24.67 15.07 -10.93
C TRP A 694 -23.19 15.25 -10.58
N LEU A 695 -22.83 16.26 -9.79
CA LEU A 695 -21.45 16.46 -9.33
C LEU A 695 -21.26 15.84 -7.94
N ASP A 696 -20.19 15.05 -7.78
CA ASP A 696 -19.68 14.70 -6.45
C ASP A 696 -19.24 15.96 -5.67
N GLY A 697 -19.28 15.91 -4.34
CA GLY A 697 -18.89 17.05 -3.49
C GLY A 697 -17.45 17.55 -3.73
N GLY A 698 -16.54 16.67 -4.16
CA GLY A 698 -15.16 16.99 -4.54
C GLY A 698 -14.95 17.26 -6.04
N ALA A 699 -16.01 17.27 -6.85
CA ALA A 699 -15.95 17.50 -8.30
C ALA A 699 -16.45 18.89 -8.68
N SER A 700 -15.90 19.45 -9.76
CA SER A 700 -16.41 20.70 -10.35
C SER A 700 -16.69 20.54 -11.83
N ARG A 701 -17.76 21.19 -12.28
CA ARG A 701 -18.10 21.25 -13.71
C ARG A 701 -17.01 21.99 -14.48
N THR A 702 -16.44 23.04 -13.90
CA THR A 702 -15.33 23.80 -14.48
C THR A 702 -14.15 22.89 -14.83
N TRP A 703 -13.66 22.10 -13.87
CA TRP A 703 -12.52 21.23 -14.10
C TRP A 703 -12.82 20.12 -15.10
N TYR A 704 -13.98 19.47 -15.01
CA TYR A 704 -14.34 18.40 -15.96
C TYR A 704 -14.50 18.90 -17.40
N MET A 705 -15.07 20.10 -17.59
CA MET A 705 -15.08 20.73 -18.90
C MET A 705 -13.66 21.08 -19.39
N ALA A 706 -12.81 21.62 -18.52
CA ALA A 706 -11.44 21.97 -18.88
C ALA A 706 -10.59 20.73 -19.23
N GLN A 707 -10.76 19.64 -18.47
CA GLN A 707 -10.10 18.37 -18.73
C GLN A 707 -10.56 17.76 -20.06
N ALA A 708 -11.87 17.67 -20.30
CA ALA A 708 -12.41 17.14 -21.55
C ALA A 708 -12.01 18.01 -22.75
N ALA A 709 -12.08 19.34 -22.64
CA ALA A 709 -11.63 20.25 -23.68
C ALA A 709 -10.13 20.09 -23.98
N GLY A 710 -9.30 20.02 -22.94
CA GLY A 710 -7.86 19.79 -23.08
C GLY A 710 -7.56 18.46 -23.80
N LEU A 711 -8.33 17.41 -23.54
CA LEU A 711 -8.17 16.12 -24.22
C LEU A 711 -8.76 16.09 -25.65
N GLY A 712 -9.22 17.22 -26.19
CA GLY A 712 -9.72 17.34 -27.58
C GLY A 712 -11.25 17.28 -27.71
N GLY A 713 -11.97 17.59 -26.63
CA GLY A 713 -13.43 17.52 -26.59
C GLY A 713 -14.16 18.72 -27.21
N ALA A 714 -13.49 19.85 -27.40
CA ALA A 714 -14.10 21.15 -27.72
C ALA A 714 -13.40 21.93 -28.85
#